data_AF-A0A1T5K347-F1
#
_entry.id   AF-A0A1T5K347-F1
#
_cell.length_a   1.000
_cell.length_b   1.000
_cell.length_c   1.000
_cell.angle_alpha   90.00
_cell.angle_beta   90.00
_cell.angle_gamma   90.00
#
_symmetry.space_group_name_H-M   'P 1'
#
loop_
_entity.id
_entity.type
_entity.pdbx_description
1 polymer ?
#
loop_
_entity_poly.entity_id
_entity_poly.type
_entity_poly.pdbx_seq_one_letter_code
_entity_poly.pdbx_strand_id
1 'polypeptide(L)'
;MKKILSLVLVLSMVLGSLGFAFAAPADVEGTDYEDAVTRLVALEILSGFPDGTFRPNETITRAQFAKIMVTALGVGEAAQYAGGQTLFSDVAANHWAAGYINVASDMKIINGYGDGNFGPEDQVTYAQAVTMIVRALGYEPKATAMGGYPGGYLAVGAEKNITEDVNIVDAMAATRGDVAKMVDASLTVPMMVQTSWGEYPEYEEDENKTLMTTKLGVDEIKSVDDTLAIVTAVPNTDSSLEENEIKINGKDYKLLVDADYDALLGLEVTAWADDDEIVFLEIETDEDDILFDSVAENSTKDEVKLYVDDEGYQWAKGAKAYVNFEEVDVDEIPANAYGYFVFNDSEEVAYANLFEFGEVEAGVVFDADGDVFKYVDRDGDDNNELDLADYEDGVFVYNEKMQAIDKDQIKENSAIYGWEDSDELYLIVINKAVNGELNRVKDDQIQVDEEAYDRHASNGAVYSDDKFDSFGIYDDRKDLDNLNGETVTVVLDLNGEVQLIFGDSEATSGTMYGIVTYGEAGSKSEATVFTKEDEVNYEFETRADGSRLEDLQYFENQDSNNGNDDLSFAAMEFKLNSDGEISDGEANIVELVYAGDNLPAAAEGENYEIGDLTKSTDSDRLDVQGHRYYISEDTVFMTALDSNSKDEGELDPAVIDYEEIYENAIEGSRVLVFGDQGKDAEMIVFLDKDFEGADDDVYYGVVLDQWTTSDNDMAKIDVAGEGVNEYAVKDEDDFQVGDLVAFKLNTDNKAVLASEADNQDVDEDGIKYNDGWVEDLNDSEDRKLDTSAVIYEDDTDELENKVARSKVDNYEVFKYLYNDEGIIVAAIVSEESDEDTQDNKTETGVVSYINTSGTKIAVDGTVYTLDEDTTLYDAEGNLIAIGNTDIKDNIVKNQTEVNILEVEDGVVVELSLVEEE
;
A
#
# COMPACT_ATOMS: atom_id res chain seq x y z
N MET A 1 -20.79 15.39 -24.87
CA MET A 1 -21.18 14.16 -25.60
C MET A 1 -21.01 12.99 -24.65
N LYS A 2 -22.03 12.72 -23.82
CA LYS A 2 -22.21 11.58 -22.92
C LYS A 2 -23.74 11.39 -22.72
N LYS A 3 -24.50 11.09 -23.79
CA LYS A 3 -25.98 10.98 -23.78
C LYS A 3 -26.50 9.94 -24.82
N ILE A 4 -25.88 8.76 -24.90
CA ILE A 4 -26.35 7.62 -25.75
C ILE A 4 -25.97 6.28 -25.08
N LEU A 5 -26.41 6.05 -23.83
CA LEU A 5 -26.18 4.76 -23.14
C LEU A 5 -27.12 4.46 -21.95
N SER A 6 -28.08 5.34 -21.61
CA SER A 6 -29.01 5.14 -20.48
C SER A 6 -30.33 4.45 -20.84
N LEU A 7 -30.61 4.18 -22.13
CA LEU A 7 -31.89 3.68 -22.67
C LEU A 7 -32.20 2.20 -22.31
N VAL A 8 -31.85 1.81 -21.09
CA VAL A 8 -31.97 0.48 -20.47
C VAL A 8 -32.29 0.65 -18.98
N LEU A 9 -32.15 1.86 -18.39
CA LEU A 9 -31.93 1.99 -16.95
C LEU A 9 -33.21 2.01 -16.12
N VAL A 10 -34.22 2.83 -16.45
CA VAL A 10 -35.54 2.76 -15.77
C VAL A 10 -36.31 1.52 -16.22
N LEU A 11 -36.11 1.09 -17.47
CA LEU A 11 -36.54 -0.25 -17.90
C LEU A 11 -35.95 -1.32 -16.96
N SER A 12 -34.66 -1.27 -16.62
CA SER A 12 -34.06 -2.20 -15.65
C SER A 12 -34.45 -1.95 -14.20
N MET A 13 -34.87 -0.72 -13.82
CA MET A 13 -35.34 -0.44 -12.46
C MET A 13 -36.59 -1.25 -12.13
N VAL A 14 -37.51 -1.37 -13.10
CA VAL A 14 -38.82 -1.98 -12.87
C VAL A 14 -39.03 -3.28 -13.66
N LEU A 15 -38.46 -3.51 -14.86
CA LEU A 15 -38.42 -4.86 -15.45
C LEU A 15 -37.46 -5.80 -14.72
N GLY A 16 -36.47 -5.27 -13.99
CA GLY A 16 -35.55 -6.07 -13.17
C GLY A 16 -36.21 -6.66 -11.92
N SER A 17 -37.24 -5.99 -11.38
CA SER A 17 -38.03 -6.42 -10.22
C SER A 17 -39.45 -6.87 -10.58
N LEU A 18 -39.96 -6.58 -11.79
CA LEU A 18 -41.19 -7.16 -12.34
C LEU A 18 -40.98 -8.63 -12.68
N GLY A 19 -41.00 -9.46 -11.65
CA GLY A 19 -41.33 -10.88 -11.76
C GLY A 19 -42.79 -11.06 -12.21
N PHE A 20 -43.13 -10.67 -13.44
CA PHE A 20 -44.35 -11.13 -14.09
C PHE A 20 -44.53 -12.62 -13.78
N ALA A 21 -45.73 -13.05 -13.37
CA ALA A 21 -46.00 -14.45 -12.99
C ALA A 21 -45.64 -15.47 -14.11
N PHE A 22 -45.35 -14.95 -15.30
CA PHE A 22 -44.50 -15.55 -16.31
C PHE A 22 -43.37 -14.56 -16.70
N ALA A 23 -42.17 -14.72 -16.13
CA ALA A 23 -41.01 -13.92 -16.50
C ALA A 23 -40.74 -13.96 -18.02
N ALA A 24 -40.18 -12.87 -18.56
CA ALA A 24 -39.83 -12.77 -19.98
C ALA A 24 -38.97 -13.98 -20.38
N PRO A 25 -39.33 -14.75 -21.43
CA PRO A 25 -38.54 -15.91 -21.84
C PRO A 25 -37.10 -15.48 -22.19
N ALA A 26 -36.09 -16.17 -21.65
CA ALA A 26 -34.68 -15.74 -21.65
C ALA A 26 -33.98 -15.66 -23.04
N ASP A 27 -34.74 -15.66 -24.14
CA ASP A 27 -34.29 -15.31 -25.49
C ASP A 27 -35.11 -14.16 -26.14
N VAL A 28 -35.87 -13.40 -25.33
CA VAL A 28 -36.45 -12.08 -25.65
C VAL A 28 -36.04 -10.98 -24.66
N GLU A 29 -35.48 -11.32 -23.50
CA GLU A 29 -34.93 -10.39 -22.51
C GLU A 29 -33.88 -9.43 -23.14
N GLY A 30 -34.04 -8.13 -22.95
CA GLY A 30 -33.22 -7.09 -23.57
C GLY A 30 -33.34 -6.99 -25.10
N THR A 31 -34.43 -7.48 -25.70
CA THR A 31 -34.66 -7.45 -27.16
C THR A 31 -35.86 -6.60 -27.55
N ASP A 32 -35.91 -6.20 -28.83
CA ASP A 32 -37.03 -5.41 -29.36
C ASP A 32 -38.39 -6.14 -29.35
N TYR A 33 -38.47 -7.39 -28.88
CA TYR A 33 -39.71 -8.17 -28.74
C TYR A 33 -40.22 -8.27 -27.30
N GLU A 34 -39.48 -7.78 -26.31
CA GLU A 34 -39.71 -8.04 -24.88
C GLU A 34 -41.12 -7.67 -24.44
N ASP A 35 -41.48 -6.38 -24.48
CA ASP A 35 -42.77 -5.86 -24.01
C ASP A 35 -43.96 -6.58 -24.66
N ALA A 36 -43.92 -6.73 -25.99
CA ALA A 36 -44.97 -7.37 -26.78
C ALA A 36 -45.04 -8.90 -26.59
N VAL A 37 -43.98 -9.55 -26.10
CA VAL A 37 -44.02 -10.96 -25.69
C VAL A 37 -44.53 -11.06 -24.26
N THR A 38 -43.99 -10.28 -23.33
CA THR A 38 -44.39 -10.26 -21.92
C THR A 38 -45.88 -9.94 -21.75
N ARG A 39 -46.37 -8.85 -22.36
CA ARG A 39 -47.80 -8.45 -22.34
C ARG A 39 -48.70 -9.58 -22.88
N LEU A 40 -48.30 -10.25 -23.96
CA LEU A 40 -49.06 -11.37 -24.55
C LEU A 40 -48.87 -12.73 -23.85
N VAL A 41 -47.88 -12.90 -22.98
CA VAL A 41 -47.81 -14.05 -22.05
C VAL A 41 -48.71 -13.79 -20.84
N ALA A 42 -48.65 -12.59 -20.23
CA ALA A 42 -49.48 -12.21 -19.09
C ALA A 42 -50.99 -12.35 -19.38
N LEU A 43 -51.42 -11.98 -20.60
CA LEU A 43 -52.80 -12.15 -21.09
C LEU A 43 -53.14 -13.60 -21.53
N GLU A 44 -52.28 -14.60 -21.26
CA GLU A 44 -52.33 -16.00 -21.73
C GLU A 44 -52.42 -16.23 -23.26
N ILE A 45 -52.33 -15.16 -24.07
CA ILE A 45 -52.56 -15.19 -25.52
C ILE A 45 -51.57 -16.11 -26.24
N LEU A 46 -50.29 -16.01 -25.89
CA LEU A 46 -49.22 -16.85 -26.41
C LEU A 46 -48.47 -17.58 -25.29
N SER A 47 -47.41 -18.29 -25.66
CA SER A 47 -46.63 -19.10 -24.72
C SER A 47 -45.22 -19.30 -25.28
N GLY A 48 -44.24 -19.40 -24.38
CA GLY A 48 -42.93 -19.98 -24.68
C GLY A 48 -43.01 -21.49 -24.94
N PHE A 49 -41.85 -22.09 -25.18
CA PHE A 49 -41.65 -23.53 -25.29
C PHE A 49 -41.28 -24.15 -23.93
N PRO A 50 -41.45 -25.48 -23.74
CA PRO A 50 -41.14 -26.15 -22.47
C PRO A 50 -39.65 -26.20 -22.06
N ASP A 51 -38.78 -25.47 -22.76
CA ASP A 51 -37.36 -25.28 -22.50
C ASP A 51 -37.02 -23.85 -22.03
N GLY A 52 -38.03 -23.00 -21.79
CA GLY A 52 -37.88 -21.62 -21.33
C GLY A 52 -37.73 -20.58 -22.45
N THR A 53 -37.68 -20.99 -23.72
CA THR A 53 -37.49 -20.06 -24.86
C THR A 53 -38.81 -19.58 -25.47
N PHE A 54 -38.90 -18.32 -25.89
CA PHE A 54 -39.94 -17.85 -26.80
C PHE A 54 -39.57 -18.11 -28.26
N ARG A 55 -38.30 -17.99 -28.64
CA ARG A 55 -37.77 -18.11 -30.01
C ARG A 55 -38.36 -17.08 -30.98
N PRO A 56 -38.13 -15.78 -30.75
CA PRO A 56 -38.72 -14.72 -31.56
C PRO A 56 -38.36 -14.87 -33.04
N ASN A 57 -37.12 -15.27 -33.34
CA ASN A 57 -36.58 -15.42 -34.70
C ASN A 57 -37.02 -16.71 -35.45
N GLU A 58 -37.70 -17.67 -34.80
CA GLU A 58 -38.25 -18.84 -35.51
C GLU A 58 -39.55 -18.48 -36.24
N THR A 59 -39.81 -19.07 -37.41
CA THR A 59 -41.06 -18.85 -38.16
C THR A 59 -42.23 -19.61 -37.54
N ILE A 60 -43.43 -19.01 -37.55
CA ILE A 60 -44.61 -19.58 -36.90
C ILE A 60 -45.55 -20.31 -37.89
N THR A 61 -46.04 -21.49 -37.49
CA THR A 61 -47.01 -22.26 -38.29
C THR A 61 -48.41 -21.63 -38.27
N ARG A 62 -49.20 -21.88 -39.31
CA ARG A 62 -50.60 -21.47 -39.40
C ARG A 62 -51.47 -22.07 -38.29
N ALA A 63 -51.15 -23.26 -37.79
CA ALA A 63 -51.80 -23.85 -36.62
C ALA A 63 -51.48 -23.11 -35.31
N GLN A 64 -50.22 -22.75 -35.07
CA GLN A 64 -49.81 -21.94 -33.91
C GLN A 64 -50.46 -20.56 -33.95
N PHE A 65 -50.46 -19.89 -35.10
CA PHE A 65 -51.08 -18.58 -35.20
C PHE A 65 -52.62 -18.62 -35.12
N ALA A 66 -53.25 -19.73 -35.54
CA ALA A 66 -54.67 -19.96 -35.30
C ALA A 66 -55.01 -20.18 -33.80
N LYS A 67 -54.08 -20.71 -32.97
CA LYS A 67 -54.23 -20.69 -31.51
C LYS A 67 -54.24 -19.25 -31.00
N ILE A 68 -53.19 -18.49 -31.29
CA ILE A 68 -52.97 -17.11 -30.80
C ILE A 68 -54.18 -16.22 -31.08
N MET A 69 -54.65 -16.16 -32.33
CA MET A 69 -55.80 -15.31 -32.68
C MET A 69 -57.11 -15.72 -31.99
N VAL A 70 -57.29 -16.99 -31.63
CA VAL A 70 -58.49 -17.48 -30.92
C VAL A 70 -58.41 -17.20 -29.42
N THR A 71 -57.21 -17.21 -28.83
CA THR A 71 -57.01 -16.77 -27.44
C THR A 71 -57.17 -15.25 -27.31
N ALA A 72 -56.56 -14.46 -28.22
CA ALA A 72 -56.72 -13.00 -28.29
C ALA A 72 -58.16 -12.51 -28.58
N LEU A 73 -59.08 -13.44 -28.86
CA LEU A 73 -60.51 -13.19 -29.02
C LEU A 73 -61.36 -13.66 -27.83
N GLY A 74 -60.74 -14.01 -26.69
CA GLY A 74 -61.44 -14.43 -25.47
C GLY A 74 -62.13 -15.80 -25.58
N VAL A 75 -61.77 -16.60 -26.58
CA VAL A 75 -62.47 -17.86 -26.90
C VAL A 75 -61.53 -19.07 -26.96
N GLY A 76 -60.37 -18.98 -26.28
CA GLY A 76 -59.43 -20.08 -26.09
C GLY A 76 -60.04 -21.31 -25.42
N GLU A 77 -60.91 -21.14 -24.42
CA GLU A 77 -61.68 -22.24 -23.82
C GLU A 77 -62.60 -22.94 -24.83
N ALA A 78 -63.32 -22.16 -25.65
CA ALA A 78 -64.28 -22.71 -26.62
C ALA A 78 -63.59 -23.64 -27.64
N ALA A 79 -62.32 -23.36 -27.97
CA ALA A 79 -61.51 -24.22 -28.81
C ALA A 79 -61.27 -25.62 -28.19
N GLN A 80 -61.13 -25.72 -26.87
CA GLN A 80 -60.97 -27.03 -26.19
C GLN A 80 -62.19 -27.94 -26.42
N TYR A 81 -63.39 -27.36 -26.44
CA TYR A 81 -64.65 -28.08 -26.68
C TYR A 81 -64.98 -28.23 -28.19
N ALA A 82 -64.36 -27.46 -29.08
CA ALA A 82 -64.55 -27.50 -30.52
C ALA A 82 -63.67 -28.55 -31.25
N GLY A 83 -62.88 -29.33 -30.51
CA GLY A 83 -62.03 -30.38 -31.07
C GLY A 83 -62.81 -31.50 -31.77
N GLY A 84 -62.19 -32.12 -32.79
CA GLY A 84 -62.79 -33.20 -33.57
C GLY A 84 -62.63 -32.98 -35.08
N GLN A 85 -63.56 -33.51 -35.87
CA GLN A 85 -63.49 -33.40 -37.33
C GLN A 85 -63.62 -31.93 -37.77
N THR A 86 -62.68 -31.47 -38.60
CA THR A 86 -62.67 -30.11 -39.16
C THR A 86 -63.28 -30.06 -40.56
N LEU A 87 -63.37 -28.86 -41.12
CA LEU A 87 -63.73 -28.63 -42.53
C LEU A 87 -62.60 -28.97 -43.53
N PHE A 88 -61.38 -29.23 -43.04
CA PHE A 88 -60.17 -29.36 -43.86
C PHE A 88 -59.64 -30.80 -43.88
N SER A 89 -59.29 -31.33 -45.06
CA SER A 89 -58.97 -32.76 -45.24
C SER A 89 -57.61 -33.19 -44.70
N ASP A 90 -56.72 -32.23 -44.41
CA ASP A 90 -55.37 -32.41 -43.88
C ASP A 90 -55.28 -32.26 -42.36
N VAL A 91 -56.23 -31.56 -41.72
CA VAL A 91 -56.28 -31.40 -40.26
C VAL A 91 -56.98 -32.59 -39.62
N ALA A 92 -56.18 -33.50 -39.07
CA ALA A 92 -56.69 -34.71 -38.40
C ALA A 92 -57.58 -34.36 -37.18
N ALA A 93 -58.61 -35.18 -36.93
CA ALA A 93 -59.59 -34.92 -35.87
C ALA A 93 -59.04 -34.98 -34.43
N ASN A 94 -57.79 -35.46 -34.27
CA ASN A 94 -57.03 -35.50 -33.03
C ASN A 94 -55.77 -34.60 -33.08
N HIS A 95 -55.67 -33.71 -34.06
CA HIS A 95 -54.62 -32.70 -34.13
C HIS A 95 -54.84 -31.66 -33.02
N TRP A 96 -53.76 -31.24 -32.37
CA TRP A 96 -53.83 -30.35 -31.20
C TRP A 96 -54.52 -29.01 -31.53
N ALA A 97 -54.34 -28.50 -32.76
CA ALA A 97 -54.94 -27.26 -33.22
C ALA A 97 -56.36 -27.42 -33.78
N ALA A 98 -56.92 -28.64 -33.88
CA ALA A 98 -58.19 -28.88 -34.57
C ALA A 98 -59.36 -28.03 -34.02
N GLY A 99 -59.40 -27.83 -32.69
CA GLY A 99 -60.40 -26.98 -32.05
C GLY A 99 -60.23 -25.49 -32.36
N TYR A 100 -59.00 -24.97 -32.26
CA TYR A 100 -58.67 -23.58 -32.61
C TYR A 100 -58.94 -23.29 -34.10
N ILE A 101 -58.59 -24.22 -34.99
CA ILE A 101 -58.87 -24.14 -36.44
C ILE A 101 -60.39 -24.15 -36.69
N ASN A 102 -61.17 -24.97 -35.97
CA ASN A 102 -62.63 -24.94 -36.09
C ASN A 102 -63.23 -23.58 -35.67
N VAL A 103 -62.86 -23.07 -34.48
CA VAL A 103 -63.35 -21.77 -33.97
C VAL A 103 -62.96 -20.63 -34.91
N ALA A 104 -61.69 -20.54 -35.30
CA ALA A 104 -61.20 -19.50 -36.20
C ALA A 104 -61.86 -19.55 -37.59
N SER A 105 -62.23 -20.74 -38.07
CA SER A 105 -62.92 -20.93 -39.36
C SER A 105 -64.40 -20.57 -39.29
N ASP A 106 -65.10 -20.90 -38.20
CA ASP A 106 -66.50 -20.52 -37.99
C ASP A 106 -66.65 -19.00 -37.76
N MET A 107 -65.66 -18.38 -37.11
CA MET A 107 -65.50 -16.92 -37.00
C MET A 107 -64.96 -16.27 -38.29
N LYS A 108 -64.61 -17.05 -39.33
CA LYS A 108 -64.10 -16.63 -40.65
C LYS A 108 -62.74 -15.91 -40.67
N ILE A 109 -62.03 -15.90 -39.55
CA ILE A 109 -60.70 -15.27 -39.41
C ILE A 109 -59.71 -15.96 -40.35
N ILE A 110 -59.67 -17.29 -40.30
CA ILE A 110 -58.86 -18.11 -41.20
C ILE A 110 -59.66 -18.59 -42.41
N ASN A 111 -58.92 -18.88 -43.47
CA ASN A 111 -59.40 -19.66 -44.62
C ASN A 111 -58.32 -20.69 -44.99
N GLY A 112 -58.77 -21.84 -45.53
CA GLY A 112 -57.88 -22.81 -46.18
C GLY A 112 -57.47 -22.37 -47.58
N TYR A 113 -56.63 -23.15 -48.26
CA TYR A 113 -56.07 -22.80 -49.58
C TYR A 113 -57.07 -22.92 -50.76
N GLY A 114 -58.34 -23.24 -50.49
CA GLY A 114 -59.41 -23.34 -51.48
C GLY A 114 -59.47 -24.68 -52.24
N ASP A 115 -58.53 -25.59 -52.00
CA ASP A 115 -58.49 -26.96 -52.51
C ASP A 115 -59.16 -27.99 -51.57
N GLY A 116 -59.41 -27.60 -50.32
CA GLY A 116 -59.92 -28.44 -49.23
C GLY A 116 -58.97 -28.59 -48.04
N ASN A 117 -57.75 -28.04 -48.12
CA ASN A 117 -56.73 -28.13 -47.09
C ASN A 117 -56.51 -26.79 -46.36
N PHE A 118 -55.97 -26.86 -45.14
CA PHE A 118 -55.62 -25.68 -44.34
C PHE A 118 -54.12 -25.38 -44.33
N GLY A 119 -53.25 -26.39 -44.42
CA GLY A 119 -51.82 -26.27 -44.16
C GLY A 119 -51.52 -25.96 -42.70
N PRO A 120 -51.82 -26.85 -41.73
CA PRO A 120 -51.61 -26.59 -40.30
C PRO A 120 -50.13 -26.38 -39.96
N GLU A 121 -49.25 -27.21 -40.51
CA GLU A 121 -47.79 -27.16 -40.28
C GLU A 121 -47.07 -26.24 -41.29
N ASP A 122 -47.79 -25.67 -42.26
CA ASP A 122 -47.23 -24.69 -43.19
C ASP A 122 -47.03 -23.35 -42.46
N GLN A 123 -45.93 -22.66 -42.78
CA GLN A 123 -45.58 -21.37 -42.16
C GLN A 123 -46.57 -20.28 -42.60
N VAL A 124 -46.99 -19.42 -41.67
CA VAL A 124 -47.82 -18.26 -42.00
C VAL A 124 -46.94 -17.18 -42.64
N THR A 125 -47.44 -16.49 -43.68
CA THR A 125 -46.71 -15.34 -44.26
C THR A 125 -47.19 -14.04 -43.64
N TYR A 126 -46.39 -12.96 -43.67
CA TYR A 126 -46.80 -11.65 -43.14
C TYR A 126 -48.17 -11.19 -43.67
N ALA A 127 -48.42 -11.32 -44.98
CA ALA A 127 -49.72 -11.00 -45.57
C ALA A 127 -50.87 -11.87 -45.05
N GLN A 128 -50.62 -13.13 -44.70
CA GLN A 128 -51.62 -14.00 -44.07
C GLN A 128 -51.85 -13.63 -42.60
N ALA A 129 -50.78 -13.26 -41.88
CA ALA A 129 -50.84 -12.86 -40.47
C ALA A 129 -51.71 -11.59 -40.31
N VAL A 130 -51.34 -10.51 -41.00
CA VAL A 130 -52.11 -9.26 -41.04
C VAL A 130 -53.55 -9.48 -41.50
N THR A 131 -53.79 -10.37 -42.47
CA THR A 131 -55.15 -10.71 -42.93
C THR A 131 -56.03 -11.31 -41.84
N MET A 132 -55.46 -12.09 -40.92
CA MET A 132 -56.21 -12.67 -39.79
C MET A 132 -56.47 -11.64 -38.68
N ILE A 133 -55.50 -10.77 -38.39
CA ILE A 133 -55.64 -9.70 -37.38
C ILE A 133 -56.69 -8.68 -37.82
N VAL A 134 -56.59 -8.18 -39.06
CA VAL A 134 -57.56 -7.28 -39.69
C VAL A 134 -58.98 -7.90 -39.76
N ARG A 135 -59.10 -9.23 -39.76
CA ARG A 135 -60.39 -9.93 -39.62
C ARG A 135 -60.89 -10.03 -38.19
N ALA A 136 -60.02 -10.33 -37.23
CA ALA A 136 -60.38 -10.36 -35.80
C ALA A 136 -60.93 -9.00 -35.34
N LEU A 137 -60.32 -7.91 -35.81
CA LEU A 137 -60.76 -6.52 -35.62
C LEU A 137 -61.99 -6.10 -36.46
N GLY A 138 -62.54 -6.97 -37.30
CA GLY A 138 -63.76 -6.71 -38.09
C GLY A 138 -63.58 -5.95 -39.41
N TYR A 139 -62.36 -5.55 -39.77
CA TYR A 139 -62.05 -4.66 -40.91
C TYR A 139 -62.04 -5.33 -42.31
N GLU A 140 -62.42 -6.61 -42.45
CA GLU A 140 -62.56 -7.28 -43.75
C GLU A 140 -63.36 -6.47 -44.81
N PRO A 141 -64.45 -5.74 -44.49
CA PRO A 141 -65.14 -4.88 -45.44
C PRO A 141 -64.26 -3.73 -45.98
N LYS A 142 -63.51 -3.05 -45.09
CA LYS A 142 -62.60 -1.94 -45.43
C LYS A 142 -61.43 -2.45 -46.31
N ALA A 143 -60.77 -3.52 -45.86
CA ALA A 143 -59.70 -4.18 -46.60
C ALA A 143 -60.16 -4.69 -47.99
N THR A 144 -61.39 -5.21 -48.10
CA THR A 144 -61.98 -5.65 -49.37
C THR A 144 -62.27 -4.47 -50.30
N ALA A 145 -62.76 -3.34 -49.78
CA ALA A 145 -62.94 -2.11 -50.55
C ALA A 145 -61.61 -1.51 -51.05
N MET A 146 -60.53 -1.67 -50.26
CA MET A 146 -59.16 -1.21 -50.60
C MET A 146 -58.41 -2.15 -51.56
N GLY A 147 -59.06 -3.20 -52.06
CA GLY A 147 -58.53 -4.09 -53.11
C GLY A 147 -58.45 -5.57 -52.74
N GLY A 148 -58.72 -5.92 -51.48
CA GLY A 148 -58.72 -7.30 -51.00
C GLY A 148 -57.31 -7.90 -50.85
N TYR A 149 -57.23 -9.23 -50.80
CA TYR A 149 -56.00 -9.94 -50.43
C TYR A 149 -54.91 -9.87 -51.52
N PRO A 150 -53.64 -9.59 -51.17
CA PRO A 150 -53.14 -9.18 -49.84
C PRO A 150 -53.22 -7.67 -49.60
N GLY A 151 -53.05 -6.85 -50.65
CA GLY A 151 -52.70 -5.43 -50.52
C GLY A 151 -53.71 -4.56 -49.77
N GLY A 152 -55.01 -4.86 -49.85
CA GLY A 152 -56.04 -4.14 -49.10
C GLY A 152 -56.03 -4.46 -47.60
N TYR A 153 -55.59 -5.65 -47.20
CA TYR A 153 -55.42 -6.02 -45.78
C TYR A 153 -54.13 -5.41 -45.22
N LEU A 154 -53.04 -5.48 -45.98
CA LEU A 154 -51.77 -4.81 -45.63
C LEU A 154 -51.94 -3.29 -45.50
N ALA A 155 -52.73 -2.67 -46.40
CA ALA A 155 -53.02 -1.25 -46.31
C ALA A 155 -53.84 -0.85 -45.07
N VAL A 156 -54.78 -1.70 -44.61
CA VAL A 156 -55.48 -1.46 -43.33
C VAL A 156 -54.57 -1.72 -42.13
N GLY A 157 -53.70 -2.74 -42.19
CA GLY A 157 -52.70 -3.00 -41.14
C GLY A 157 -51.81 -1.78 -40.90
N ALA A 158 -51.28 -1.19 -41.97
CA ALA A 158 -50.48 0.04 -41.91
C ALA A 158 -51.30 1.31 -41.62
N GLU A 159 -52.61 1.36 -41.90
CA GLU A 159 -53.51 2.46 -41.52
C GLU A 159 -53.86 2.44 -40.01
N LYS A 160 -53.64 1.31 -39.34
CA LYS A 160 -53.95 1.08 -37.92
C LYS A 160 -52.72 0.69 -37.10
N ASN A 161 -51.52 1.02 -37.59
CA ASN A 161 -50.21 0.84 -36.94
C ASN A 161 -49.85 -0.60 -36.49
N ILE A 162 -50.70 -1.59 -36.79
CA ILE A 162 -50.50 -3.05 -36.57
C ILE A 162 -49.17 -3.56 -37.15
N THR A 163 -48.57 -2.82 -38.09
CA THR A 163 -47.30 -3.18 -38.75
C THR A 163 -46.27 -2.05 -38.72
N GLU A 164 -46.26 -1.22 -37.67
CA GLU A 164 -45.30 -0.11 -37.53
C GLU A 164 -43.87 -0.64 -37.31
N ASP A 165 -43.65 -1.40 -36.23
CA ASP A 165 -42.34 -1.92 -35.84
C ASP A 165 -41.97 -3.28 -36.45
N VAL A 166 -42.57 -3.62 -37.60
CA VAL A 166 -42.44 -4.94 -38.26
C VAL A 166 -42.08 -4.79 -39.73
N ASN A 167 -40.98 -5.43 -40.14
CA ASN A 167 -40.49 -5.43 -41.51
C ASN A 167 -41.31 -6.36 -42.43
N ILE A 168 -42.50 -5.92 -42.82
CA ILE A 168 -43.43 -6.69 -43.66
C ILE A 168 -42.82 -7.06 -45.02
N VAL A 169 -42.66 -8.36 -45.26
CA VAL A 169 -42.36 -8.92 -46.58
C VAL A 169 -43.45 -9.92 -46.98
N ASP A 170 -44.57 -9.44 -47.52
CA ASP A 170 -45.84 -10.11 -47.86
C ASP A 170 -45.86 -11.65 -47.89
N ALA A 171 -44.98 -12.22 -48.72
CA ALA A 171 -44.95 -13.63 -49.12
C ALA A 171 -43.85 -14.47 -48.43
N MET A 172 -43.02 -13.86 -47.59
CA MET A 172 -42.11 -14.58 -46.70
C MET A 172 -42.84 -15.05 -45.44
N ALA A 173 -42.36 -16.14 -44.85
CA ALA A 173 -42.86 -16.62 -43.56
C ALA A 173 -42.58 -15.56 -42.49
N ALA A 174 -43.56 -15.30 -41.63
CA ALA A 174 -43.41 -14.37 -40.50
C ALA A 174 -42.73 -15.07 -39.32
N THR A 175 -41.92 -14.32 -38.58
CA THR A 175 -41.28 -14.78 -37.34
C THR A 175 -42.30 -14.81 -36.18
N ARG A 176 -41.98 -15.49 -35.09
CA ARG A 176 -42.78 -15.49 -33.86
C ARG A 176 -42.79 -14.12 -33.18
N GLY A 177 -41.66 -13.41 -33.21
CA GLY A 177 -41.50 -12.07 -32.66
C GLY A 177 -42.32 -11.01 -33.41
N ASP A 178 -42.20 -10.96 -34.74
CA ASP A 178 -43.04 -10.07 -35.57
C ASP A 178 -44.54 -10.35 -35.36
N VAL A 179 -44.90 -11.61 -35.15
CA VAL A 179 -46.29 -12.03 -34.91
C VAL A 179 -46.76 -11.70 -33.49
N ALA A 180 -45.87 -11.65 -32.49
CA ALA A 180 -46.20 -11.07 -31.20
C ALA A 180 -46.49 -9.56 -31.35
N LYS A 181 -45.54 -8.78 -31.91
CA LYS A 181 -45.71 -7.34 -32.18
C LYS A 181 -47.02 -7.00 -32.89
N MET A 182 -47.32 -7.67 -34.01
CA MET A 182 -48.56 -7.42 -34.76
C MET A 182 -49.84 -7.80 -33.99
N VAL A 183 -49.78 -8.76 -33.05
CA VAL A 183 -50.94 -9.13 -32.21
C VAL A 183 -51.09 -8.16 -31.04
N ASP A 184 -49.99 -7.78 -30.40
CA ASP A 184 -49.97 -6.87 -29.25
C ASP A 184 -50.48 -5.48 -29.64
N ALA A 185 -49.89 -4.89 -30.69
CA ALA A 185 -50.37 -3.65 -31.30
C ALA A 185 -51.82 -3.74 -31.82
N SER A 186 -52.40 -4.94 -31.97
CA SER A 186 -53.82 -5.10 -32.33
C SER A 186 -54.76 -5.13 -31.13
N LEU A 187 -54.26 -5.27 -29.90
CA LEU A 187 -55.10 -5.39 -28.71
C LEU A 187 -55.88 -4.12 -28.41
N THR A 188 -55.24 -2.96 -28.59
CA THR A 188 -55.79 -1.62 -28.33
C THR A 188 -56.48 -0.99 -29.55
N VAL A 189 -56.41 -1.61 -30.74
CA VAL A 189 -56.99 -1.02 -31.97
C VAL A 189 -58.53 -1.03 -31.91
N PRO A 190 -59.19 0.12 -32.14
CA PRO A 190 -60.65 0.23 -32.26
C PRO A 190 -61.23 -0.72 -33.31
N MET A 191 -62.19 -1.56 -32.91
CA MET A 191 -62.82 -2.57 -33.74
C MET A 191 -63.82 -1.94 -34.73
N MET A 192 -63.84 -2.47 -35.97
CA MET A 192 -64.86 -2.11 -36.96
C MET A 192 -66.13 -2.96 -36.76
N VAL A 193 -67.22 -2.31 -36.36
CA VAL A 193 -68.50 -2.96 -36.03
C VAL A 193 -69.57 -2.67 -37.08
N GLN A 194 -70.48 -3.65 -37.30
CA GLN A 194 -71.58 -3.50 -38.25
C GLN A 194 -72.74 -2.70 -37.62
N THR A 195 -72.98 -1.48 -38.09
CA THR A 195 -73.99 -0.58 -37.51
C THR A 195 -75.36 -0.66 -38.19
N SER A 196 -75.45 -1.14 -39.44
CA SER A 196 -76.73 -1.34 -40.13
C SER A 196 -76.90 -2.71 -40.81
N TRP A 197 -78.16 -3.12 -41.02
CA TRP A 197 -78.52 -4.46 -41.49
C TRP A 197 -79.35 -4.38 -42.78
N GLY A 198 -78.82 -4.87 -43.91
CA GLY A 198 -79.52 -4.80 -45.19
C GLY A 198 -78.78 -5.47 -46.35
N GLU A 199 -79.16 -5.12 -47.58
CA GLU A 199 -78.47 -5.52 -48.83
C GLU A 199 -77.08 -4.86 -48.96
N TYR A 200 -76.89 -3.73 -48.29
CA TYR A 200 -75.63 -3.02 -48.10
C TYR A 200 -75.51 -2.69 -46.60
N PRO A 201 -74.90 -3.55 -45.78
CA PRO A 201 -74.63 -3.26 -44.37
C PRO A 201 -73.56 -2.17 -44.25
N GLU A 202 -73.78 -1.21 -43.35
CA GLU A 202 -72.80 -0.18 -42.99
C GLU A 202 -71.96 -0.66 -41.80
N TYR A 203 -70.70 -0.20 -41.78
CA TYR A 203 -69.70 -0.51 -40.75
C TYR A 203 -69.03 0.79 -40.32
N GLU A 204 -68.83 0.95 -39.02
CA GLU A 204 -68.19 2.12 -38.41
C GLU A 204 -67.17 1.63 -37.37
N GLU A 205 -66.18 2.46 -37.06
CA GLU A 205 -65.16 2.17 -36.04
C GLU A 205 -65.72 2.59 -34.67
N ASP A 206 -65.54 1.77 -33.63
CA ASP A 206 -66.08 2.01 -32.28
C ASP A 206 -64.93 2.10 -31.28
N GLU A 207 -64.52 3.32 -30.95
CA GLU A 207 -63.37 3.64 -30.07
C GLU A 207 -63.46 2.95 -28.69
N ASN A 208 -64.67 2.61 -28.24
CA ASN A 208 -64.92 1.95 -26.95
C ASN A 208 -64.80 0.41 -27.03
N LYS A 209 -64.36 -0.14 -28.16
CA LYS A 209 -64.24 -1.58 -28.39
C LYS A 209 -62.90 -1.92 -29.00
N THR A 210 -62.03 -2.50 -28.19
CA THR A 210 -60.74 -3.05 -28.64
C THR A 210 -60.78 -4.59 -28.48
N LEU A 211 -59.71 -5.31 -28.81
CA LEU A 211 -59.65 -6.73 -28.41
C LEU A 211 -59.49 -6.84 -26.89
N MET A 212 -58.69 -5.96 -26.28
CA MET A 212 -58.49 -5.87 -24.84
C MET A 212 -59.84 -5.80 -24.09
N THR A 213 -60.59 -4.70 -24.28
CA THR A 213 -61.83 -4.44 -23.52
C THR A 213 -62.96 -5.39 -23.90
N THR A 214 -63.11 -5.67 -25.20
CA THR A 214 -64.33 -6.33 -25.72
C THR A 214 -64.14 -7.81 -26.00
N LYS A 215 -62.96 -8.39 -25.74
CA LYS A 215 -62.70 -9.84 -25.88
C LYS A 215 -62.06 -10.44 -24.65
N LEU A 216 -61.04 -9.78 -24.08
CA LEU A 216 -60.34 -10.28 -22.90
C LEU A 216 -61.07 -9.86 -21.61
N GLY A 217 -61.73 -8.70 -21.62
CA GLY A 217 -62.40 -8.13 -20.44
C GLY A 217 -61.55 -7.11 -19.70
N VAL A 218 -60.31 -6.93 -20.16
CA VAL A 218 -59.31 -6.05 -19.57
C VAL A 218 -59.55 -4.60 -20.02
N ASP A 219 -59.83 -3.72 -19.07
CA ASP A 219 -60.03 -2.29 -19.27
C ASP A 219 -58.74 -1.50 -18.96
N GLU A 220 -58.56 -0.38 -19.67
CA GLU A 220 -57.40 0.52 -19.55
C GLU A 220 -57.68 1.61 -18.52
N ILE A 221 -56.85 1.69 -17.47
CA ILE A 221 -57.03 2.57 -16.32
C ILE A 221 -56.50 3.97 -16.69
N LYS A 222 -57.42 4.90 -16.96
CA LYS A 222 -57.10 6.32 -17.22
C LYS A 222 -57.53 7.21 -16.06
N SER A 223 -56.90 8.37 -15.95
CA SER A 223 -57.42 9.47 -15.14
C SER A 223 -58.74 10.00 -15.71
N VAL A 224 -59.50 10.70 -14.86
CA VAL A 224 -60.85 11.23 -15.15
C VAL A 224 -60.87 12.25 -16.29
N ASP A 225 -59.73 12.91 -16.55
CA ASP A 225 -59.56 13.98 -17.56
C ASP A 225 -58.67 13.55 -18.76
N ASP A 226 -58.57 12.24 -19.05
CA ASP A 226 -57.71 11.64 -20.10
C ASP A 226 -56.19 11.87 -19.89
N THR A 227 -55.74 12.13 -18.65
CA THR A 227 -54.31 12.08 -18.29
C THR A 227 -53.85 10.66 -17.97
N LEU A 228 -52.54 10.48 -17.79
CA LEU A 228 -51.96 9.29 -17.17
C LEU A 228 -52.50 9.12 -15.74
N ALA A 229 -52.37 7.90 -15.21
CA ALA A 229 -52.85 7.53 -13.89
C ALA A 229 -51.69 7.51 -12.89
N ILE A 230 -51.90 7.94 -11.64
CA ILE A 230 -50.82 8.02 -10.65
C ILE A 230 -50.99 6.94 -9.59
N VAL A 231 -49.88 6.30 -9.20
CA VAL A 231 -49.82 5.40 -8.04
C VAL A 231 -49.79 6.25 -6.77
N THR A 232 -50.93 6.35 -6.11
CA THR A 232 -51.22 7.25 -4.99
C THR A 232 -51.02 6.65 -3.60
N ALA A 233 -50.82 5.33 -3.50
CA ALA A 233 -50.37 4.63 -2.29
C ALA A 233 -49.90 3.21 -2.63
N VAL A 234 -49.00 2.69 -1.80
CA VAL A 234 -48.39 1.34 -1.81
C VAL A 234 -48.53 0.73 -0.40
N PRO A 235 -48.39 -0.59 -0.19
CA PRO A 235 -48.71 -1.25 1.10
C PRO A 235 -48.06 -0.61 2.32
N ASN A 236 -46.76 -0.29 2.23
CA ASN A 236 -46.00 0.32 3.32
C ASN A 236 -46.49 1.75 3.68
N THR A 237 -47.09 2.46 2.73
CA THR A 237 -47.69 3.81 2.96
C THR A 237 -49.18 3.80 3.33
N ASP A 238 -49.91 2.70 3.09
CA ASP A 238 -51.33 2.58 3.41
C ASP A 238 -51.70 1.14 3.81
N SER A 239 -51.57 0.86 5.10
CA SER A 239 -51.93 -0.38 5.80
C SER A 239 -53.40 -0.84 5.69
N SER A 240 -54.20 -0.25 4.78
CA SER A 240 -55.47 -0.82 4.32
C SER A 240 -55.37 -1.69 3.06
N LEU A 241 -54.20 -1.74 2.41
CA LEU A 241 -53.85 -2.60 1.28
C LEU A 241 -53.37 -3.99 1.76
N GLU A 242 -53.61 -5.03 0.96
CA GLU A 242 -52.85 -6.29 1.06
C GLU A 242 -51.47 -6.15 0.38
N GLU A 243 -50.53 -7.06 0.71
CA GLU A 243 -49.10 -7.07 0.30
C GLU A 243 -48.85 -6.84 -1.20
N ASN A 244 -49.79 -7.21 -2.08
CA ASN A 244 -49.69 -7.05 -3.52
C ASN A 244 -50.77 -6.11 -4.11
N GLU A 245 -51.22 -5.11 -3.35
CA GLU A 245 -52.18 -4.09 -3.79
C GLU A 245 -51.58 -2.67 -3.79
N ILE A 246 -51.98 -1.84 -4.76
CA ILE A 246 -51.63 -0.40 -4.85
C ILE A 246 -52.88 0.43 -5.12
N LYS A 247 -52.82 1.75 -4.86
CA LYS A 247 -53.94 2.66 -5.15
C LYS A 247 -53.66 3.51 -6.38
N ILE A 248 -54.27 3.18 -7.51
CA ILE A 248 -54.21 4.02 -8.71
C ILE A 248 -55.39 5.01 -8.68
N ASN A 249 -55.10 6.31 -8.72
CA ASN A 249 -56.10 7.39 -8.65
C ASN A 249 -57.07 7.28 -7.45
N GLY A 250 -56.62 6.72 -6.32
CA GLY A 250 -57.45 6.50 -5.13
C GLY A 250 -58.50 5.37 -5.25
N LYS A 251 -58.35 4.44 -6.20
CA LYS A 251 -59.00 3.11 -6.16
C LYS A 251 -57.92 2.06 -5.91
N ASP A 252 -58.22 1.13 -5.01
CA ASP A 252 -57.40 -0.03 -4.69
C ASP A 252 -57.41 -1.03 -5.88
N TYR A 253 -56.23 -1.54 -6.26
CA TYR A 253 -56.03 -2.55 -7.31
C TYR A 253 -54.96 -3.55 -6.89
N LYS A 254 -55.18 -4.82 -7.24
CA LYS A 254 -54.26 -5.92 -6.93
C LYS A 254 -53.36 -6.22 -8.12
N LEU A 255 -52.04 -6.28 -7.93
CA LEU A 255 -51.10 -6.70 -8.97
C LEU A 255 -51.11 -8.23 -9.11
N LEU A 256 -51.15 -8.73 -10.35
CA LEU A 256 -50.90 -10.14 -10.69
C LEU A 256 -49.47 -10.38 -11.20
N VAL A 257 -48.62 -9.37 -11.05
CA VAL A 257 -47.19 -9.40 -11.30
C VAL A 257 -46.47 -9.29 -9.96
N ASP A 258 -45.45 -10.13 -9.75
CA ASP A 258 -44.45 -9.86 -8.71
C ASP A 258 -43.75 -8.56 -9.14
N ALA A 259 -43.62 -7.60 -8.24
CA ALA A 259 -43.19 -6.24 -8.56
C ALA A 259 -42.63 -5.58 -7.31
N ASP A 260 -41.58 -4.77 -7.47
CA ASP A 260 -41.27 -3.74 -6.49
C ASP A 260 -42.37 -2.67 -6.55
N TYR A 261 -43.36 -2.80 -5.67
CA TYR A 261 -44.49 -1.89 -5.61
C TYR A 261 -44.12 -0.56 -4.94
N ASP A 262 -43.14 -0.54 -4.04
CA ASP A 262 -42.71 0.68 -3.34
C ASP A 262 -42.05 1.66 -4.32
N ALA A 263 -41.21 1.14 -5.23
CA ALA A 263 -40.63 1.90 -6.33
C ALA A 263 -41.66 2.48 -7.34
N LEU A 264 -42.95 2.07 -7.28
CA LEU A 264 -44.01 2.66 -8.10
C LEU A 264 -44.61 3.93 -7.49
N LEU A 265 -44.39 4.22 -6.20
CA LEU A 265 -45.10 5.28 -5.49
C LEU A 265 -44.84 6.67 -6.11
N GLY A 266 -45.93 7.37 -6.44
CA GLY A 266 -45.89 8.71 -7.05
C GLY A 266 -45.65 8.74 -8.55
N LEU A 267 -45.36 7.61 -9.20
CA LEU A 267 -45.12 7.55 -10.64
C LEU A 267 -46.41 7.64 -11.46
N GLU A 268 -46.29 8.20 -12.67
CA GLU A 268 -47.33 8.14 -13.71
C GLU A 268 -47.23 6.80 -14.46
N VAL A 269 -48.37 6.14 -14.63
CA VAL A 269 -48.48 4.80 -15.21
C VAL A 269 -49.69 4.71 -16.16
N THR A 270 -49.58 3.83 -17.16
CA THR A 270 -50.73 3.23 -17.84
C THR A 270 -50.86 1.80 -17.35
N ALA A 271 -52.03 1.47 -16.77
CA ALA A 271 -52.30 0.15 -16.21
C ALA A 271 -53.55 -0.47 -16.84
N TRP A 272 -53.57 -1.79 -16.93
CA TRP A 272 -54.66 -2.58 -17.53
C TRP A 272 -55.12 -3.66 -16.56
N ALA A 273 -56.42 -3.71 -16.27
CA ALA A 273 -56.99 -4.59 -15.25
C ALA A 273 -58.25 -5.34 -15.71
N ASP A 274 -58.45 -6.56 -15.17
CA ASP A 274 -59.73 -7.28 -15.18
C ASP A 274 -60.42 -7.03 -13.82
N ASP A 275 -61.53 -6.29 -13.83
CA ASP A 275 -62.28 -5.79 -12.66
C ASP A 275 -61.41 -4.92 -11.69
N ASP A 276 -60.71 -5.57 -10.75
CA ASP A 276 -59.84 -4.97 -9.74
C ASP A 276 -58.39 -5.54 -9.78
N GLU A 277 -58.09 -6.52 -10.66
CA GLU A 277 -56.77 -7.16 -10.77
C GLU A 277 -55.97 -6.62 -11.97
N ILE A 278 -54.85 -5.95 -11.72
CA ILE A 278 -53.91 -5.45 -12.74
C ILE A 278 -53.17 -6.64 -13.39
N VAL A 279 -53.32 -6.75 -14.71
CA VAL A 279 -52.72 -7.79 -15.55
C VAL A 279 -51.45 -7.30 -16.24
N PHE A 280 -51.34 -5.98 -16.46
CA PHE A 280 -50.16 -5.32 -17.01
C PHE A 280 -50.09 -3.86 -16.55
N LEU A 281 -48.89 -3.35 -16.30
CA LEU A 281 -48.61 -1.96 -15.93
C LEU A 281 -47.35 -1.49 -16.67
N GLU A 282 -47.37 -0.23 -17.10
CA GLU A 282 -46.33 0.44 -17.88
C GLU A 282 -46.07 1.80 -17.21
N ILE A 283 -44.81 2.10 -16.89
CA ILE A 283 -44.43 3.40 -16.33
C ILE A 283 -44.26 4.40 -17.48
N GLU A 284 -44.82 5.58 -17.28
CA GLU A 284 -44.92 6.63 -18.31
C GLU A 284 -44.23 7.94 -17.85
N THR A 285 -43.76 8.01 -16.59
CA THR A 285 -42.79 9.02 -16.13
C THR A 285 -41.45 8.83 -16.86
N ASP A 286 -40.95 9.88 -17.51
CA ASP A 286 -39.68 9.87 -18.25
C ASP A 286 -38.47 9.72 -17.29
N GLU A 287 -37.37 9.08 -17.74
CA GLU A 287 -36.17 8.87 -16.88
C GLU A 287 -35.54 10.20 -16.40
N ASP A 288 -35.59 11.25 -17.23
CA ASP A 288 -35.05 12.58 -16.92
C ASP A 288 -35.96 13.35 -15.89
N ASP A 289 -37.16 12.85 -15.54
CA ASP A 289 -38.12 13.44 -14.56
C ASP A 289 -38.08 12.78 -13.16
N ILE A 290 -37.13 11.86 -12.90
CA ILE A 290 -36.90 11.25 -11.58
C ILE A 290 -35.45 11.50 -11.15
N LEU A 291 -35.24 12.16 -10.01
CA LEU A 291 -33.91 12.38 -9.45
C LEU A 291 -33.77 11.72 -8.08
N PHE A 292 -32.64 11.05 -7.85
CA PHE A 292 -32.28 10.41 -6.57
C PHE A 292 -31.20 11.25 -5.89
N ASP A 293 -31.49 11.81 -4.70
CA ASP A 293 -30.60 12.75 -4.00
C ASP A 293 -30.95 12.85 -2.50
N SER A 294 -30.07 13.47 -1.71
CA SER A 294 -30.30 13.86 -0.31
C SER A 294 -30.93 15.27 -0.22
N VAL A 295 -31.80 15.49 0.75
CA VAL A 295 -32.33 16.83 1.09
C VAL A 295 -31.24 17.68 1.75
N ALA A 296 -30.75 18.72 1.07
CA ALA A 296 -29.72 19.61 1.60
C ALA A 296 -30.22 20.46 2.79
N GLU A 297 -29.37 20.69 3.81
CA GLU A 297 -29.68 21.46 5.04
C GLU A 297 -30.31 22.85 4.81
N ASN A 298 -30.01 23.46 3.65
CA ASN A 298 -30.43 24.81 3.30
C ASN A 298 -31.79 24.86 2.56
N SER A 299 -32.49 23.72 2.49
CA SER A 299 -33.87 23.58 2.00
C SER A 299 -34.87 24.43 2.78
N THR A 300 -36.04 24.67 2.18
CA THR A 300 -37.12 25.46 2.79
C THR A 300 -38.50 24.95 2.42
N LYS A 301 -39.49 25.32 3.25
CA LYS A 301 -40.93 25.14 3.04
C LYS A 301 -41.54 25.69 1.73
N ASP A 302 -40.77 26.37 0.89
CA ASP A 302 -41.18 26.90 -0.42
C ASP A 302 -40.25 26.42 -1.55
N GLU A 303 -39.13 25.77 -1.23
CA GLU A 303 -38.04 25.38 -2.16
C GLU A 303 -37.23 24.25 -1.51
N VAL A 304 -37.35 23.01 -2.02
CA VAL A 304 -36.45 21.90 -1.62
C VAL A 304 -35.15 22.00 -2.40
N LYS A 305 -34.03 21.62 -1.78
CA LYS A 305 -32.71 21.63 -2.39
C LYS A 305 -32.07 20.27 -2.26
N LEU A 306 -31.40 19.89 -3.33
CA LEU A 306 -30.88 18.54 -3.53
C LEU A 306 -29.34 18.62 -3.48
N TYR A 307 -28.72 17.69 -2.77
CA TYR A 307 -27.35 17.82 -2.28
C TYR A 307 -26.32 17.61 -3.40
N VAL A 308 -26.47 16.54 -4.18
CA VAL A 308 -25.56 16.17 -5.28
C VAL A 308 -25.73 17.09 -6.49
N ASP A 309 -26.96 17.55 -6.73
CA ASP A 309 -27.29 18.40 -7.89
C ASP A 309 -27.00 19.90 -7.66
N ASP A 310 -26.95 20.39 -6.41
CA ASP A 310 -26.77 21.80 -5.98
C ASP A 310 -27.85 22.79 -6.53
N GLU A 311 -28.93 22.28 -7.16
CA GLU A 311 -30.08 23.09 -7.57
C GLU A 311 -31.24 23.08 -6.55
N GLY A 312 -32.21 23.98 -6.76
CA GLY A 312 -33.31 24.25 -5.84
C GLY A 312 -34.65 24.32 -6.55
N TYR A 313 -35.58 23.45 -6.13
CA TYR A 313 -36.80 23.14 -6.83
C TYR A 313 -38.04 23.57 -6.06
N GLN A 314 -39.06 24.02 -6.79
CA GLN A 314 -40.34 24.44 -6.20
C GLN A 314 -41.25 23.22 -6.01
N TRP A 315 -41.93 23.15 -4.86
CA TRP A 315 -42.96 22.14 -4.62
C TRP A 315 -44.21 22.40 -5.47
N ALA A 316 -44.65 21.39 -6.21
CA ALA A 316 -45.86 21.46 -7.01
C ALA A 316 -47.10 21.64 -6.14
N LYS A 317 -48.14 22.28 -6.70
CA LYS A 317 -49.30 22.75 -5.93
C LYS A 317 -50.27 21.63 -5.54
N GLY A 318 -49.89 20.91 -4.49
CA GLY A 318 -50.57 19.71 -3.95
C GLY A 318 -49.67 18.47 -3.97
N ALA A 319 -48.35 18.67 -4.02
CA ALA A 319 -47.35 17.61 -3.93
C ALA A 319 -47.48 16.77 -2.65
N LYS A 320 -46.88 15.58 -2.68
CA LYS A 320 -46.84 14.62 -1.60
C LYS A 320 -45.39 14.30 -1.24
N ALA A 321 -45.11 14.13 0.04
CA ALA A 321 -43.84 13.64 0.53
C ALA A 321 -44.08 12.51 1.51
N TYR A 322 -43.27 11.46 1.39
CA TYR A 322 -43.22 10.35 2.33
C TYR A 322 -41.81 10.29 2.94
N VAL A 323 -41.73 10.14 4.25
CA VAL A 323 -40.48 9.91 4.99
C VAL A 323 -40.70 8.67 5.84
N ASN A 324 -39.86 7.64 5.65
CA ASN A 324 -40.02 6.33 6.29
C ASN A 324 -41.47 5.79 6.14
N PHE A 325 -41.99 5.90 4.92
CA PHE A 325 -43.36 5.59 4.49
C PHE A 325 -44.52 6.38 5.14
N GLU A 326 -44.30 7.20 6.17
CA GLU A 326 -45.34 8.13 6.68
C GLU A 326 -45.50 9.35 5.76
N GLU A 327 -46.74 9.75 5.46
CA GLU A 327 -47.04 10.99 4.72
C GLU A 327 -46.77 12.23 5.59
N VAL A 328 -45.82 13.08 5.17
CA VAL A 328 -45.44 14.31 5.88
C VAL A 328 -45.85 15.58 5.13
N ASP A 329 -46.08 16.68 5.85
CA ASP A 329 -46.14 18.01 5.24
C ASP A 329 -44.74 18.38 4.71
N VAL A 330 -44.65 18.99 3.53
CA VAL A 330 -43.36 19.23 2.82
C VAL A 330 -42.41 20.20 3.54
N ASP A 331 -42.85 20.83 4.64
CA ASP A 331 -42.00 21.62 5.53
C ASP A 331 -41.61 20.94 6.87
N GLU A 332 -41.92 19.65 7.00
CA GLU A 332 -41.46 18.77 8.09
C GLU A 332 -40.45 17.71 7.61
N ILE A 333 -40.11 17.67 6.31
CA ILE A 333 -39.06 16.78 5.75
C ILE A 333 -37.68 17.10 6.37
N PRO A 334 -36.94 16.11 6.88
CA PRO A 334 -35.63 16.32 7.49
C PRO A 334 -34.51 16.55 6.47
N ALA A 335 -33.43 17.21 6.90
CA ALA A 335 -32.20 17.30 6.13
C ALA A 335 -31.46 15.96 6.13
N ASN A 336 -30.73 15.67 5.06
CA ASN A 336 -30.04 14.40 4.79
C ASN A 336 -30.99 13.19 4.62
N ALA A 337 -32.30 13.40 4.59
CA ALA A 337 -33.25 12.39 4.11
C ALA A 337 -32.96 12.10 2.63
N TYR A 338 -32.85 10.82 2.27
CA TYR A 338 -32.43 10.37 0.94
C TYR A 338 -33.51 9.57 0.24
N GLY A 339 -33.66 9.77 -1.07
CA GLY A 339 -34.56 8.98 -1.89
C GLY A 339 -34.83 9.67 -3.22
N TYR A 340 -36.04 9.51 -3.78
CA TYR A 340 -36.38 10.07 -5.08
C TYR A 340 -37.41 11.19 -5.04
N PHE A 341 -37.25 12.10 -6.00
CA PHE A 341 -38.12 13.23 -6.31
C PHE A 341 -38.66 13.05 -7.73
N VAL A 342 -39.99 13.07 -7.87
CA VAL A 342 -40.68 12.98 -9.16
C VAL A 342 -41.11 14.38 -9.57
N PHE A 343 -40.65 14.82 -10.74
CA PHE A 343 -40.95 16.13 -11.30
C PHE A 343 -42.22 16.10 -12.18
N ASN A 344 -42.61 17.25 -12.70
CA ASN A 344 -43.69 17.36 -13.68
C ASN A 344 -43.28 18.29 -14.83
N ASP A 345 -44.12 18.33 -15.87
CA ASP A 345 -44.20 19.24 -17.04
C ASP A 345 -43.71 20.71 -16.84
N SER A 346 -43.62 21.21 -15.60
CA SER A 346 -43.23 22.57 -15.22
C SER A 346 -41.96 22.66 -14.34
N GLU A 347 -41.19 21.57 -14.21
CA GLU A 347 -39.97 21.49 -13.38
C GLU A 347 -40.26 21.73 -11.86
N GLU A 348 -41.48 21.43 -11.40
CA GLU A 348 -41.90 21.46 -9.99
C GLU A 348 -41.98 20.02 -9.40
N VAL A 349 -41.51 19.80 -8.17
CA VAL A 349 -41.55 18.48 -7.50
C VAL A 349 -42.99 18.10 -7.15
N ALA A 350 -43.50 17.01 -7.73
CA ALA A 350 -44.85 16.50 -7.54
C ALA A 350 -44.96 15.42 -6.45
N TYR A 351 -43.98 14.52 -6.38
CA TYR A 351 -43.84 13.52 -5.31
C TYR A 351 -42.41 13.47 -4.78
N ALA A 352 -42.25 13.11 -3.52
CA ALA A 352 -41.00 12.65 -2.94
C ALA A 352 -41.26 11.40 -2.09
N ASN A 353 -40.36 10.43 -2.16
CA ASN A 353 -40.33 9.26 -1.28
C ASN A 353 -38.89 9.11 -0.76
N LEU A 354 -38.72 9.20 0.56
CA LEU A 354 -37.44 9.41 1.21
C LEU A 354 -37.32 8.52 2.46
N PHE A 355 -36.09 8.12 2.81
CA PHE A 355 -35.77 7.57 4.12
C PHE A 355 -34.99 8.58 4.97
N GLU A 356 -35.35 8.69 6.25
CA GLU A 356 -34.56 9.28 7.33
C GLU A 356 -33.90 8.15 8.12
N PHE A 357 -32.57 8.10 8.12
CA PHE A 357 -31.81 7.02 8.76
C PHE A 357 -31.83 7.14 10.30
N GLY A 358 -31.85 5.99 10.98
CA GLY A 358 -32.25 5.84 12.39
C GLY A 358 -31.15 5.34 13.32
N GLU A 359 -31.48 4.36 14.18
CA GLU A 359 -30.55 3.83 15.20
C GLU A 359 -29.45 2.91 14.62
N VAL A 360 -29.57 2.47 13.36
CA VAL A 360 -28.48 1.80 12.61
C VAL A 360 -27.62 2.88 11.97
N GLU A 361 -26.49 3.19 12.62
CA GLU A 361 -25.58 4.26 12.19
C GLU A 361 -24.97 3.94 10.80
N ALA A 362 -24.89 4.97 9.96
CA ALA A 362 -24.43 4.80 8.59
C ALA A 362 -22.93 4.47 8.54
N GLY A 363 -22.58 3.37 7.88
CA GLY A 363 -21.24 2.78 7.96
C GLY A 363 -20.83 1.97 6.73
N VAL A 364 -19.69 1.29 6.80
CA VAL A 364 -19.14 0.44 5.74
C VAL A 364 -18.79 -0.93 6.29
N VAL A 365 -19.36 -1.98 5.68
CA VAL A 365 -19.16 -3.38 6.07
C VAL A 365 -17.74 -3.83 5.72
N PHE A 366 -16.99 -4.32 6.70
CA PHE A 366 -15.63 -4.84 6.54
C PHE A 366 -15.50 -6.34 6.86
N ASP A 367 -16.49 -6.95 7.52
CA ASP A 367 -16.58 -8.41 7.75
C ASP A 367 -18.03 -8.89 7.64
N ALA A 368 -18.23 -10.12 7.13
CA ALA A 368 -19.54 -10.68 6.82
C ALA A 368 -19.57 -12.21 6.95
N ASP A 369 -20.15 -12.73 8.05
CA ASP A 369 -20.33 -14.17 8.29
C ASP A 369 -21.82 -14.56 8.22
N GLY A 370 -22.33 -14.65 6.99
CA GLY A 370 -23.70 -15.06 6.70
C GLY A 370 -24.71 -13.94 6.89
N ASP A 371 -25.43 -13.97 8.01
CA ASP A 371 -26.44 -12.97 8.37
C ASP A 371 -25.91 -11.92 9.37
N VAL A 372 -24.64 -12.03 9.77
CA VAL A 372 -23.96 -11.10 10.70
C VAL A 372 -22.89 -10.30 9.96
N PHE A 373 -22.97 -8.97 10.06
CA PHE A 373 -22.08 -8.03 9.39
C PHE A 373 -21.41 -7.11 10.41
N LYS A 374 -20.08 -6.96 10.35
CA LYS A 374 -19.38 -5.88 11.08
C LYS A 374 -19.11 -4.72 10.16
N TYR A 375 -19.29 -3.52 10.68
CA TYR A 375 -19.11 -2.29 9.92
C TYR A 375 -18.40 -1.24 10.76
N VAL A 376 -17.67 -0.35 10.09
CA VAL A 376 -17.17 0.88 10.70
C VAL A 376 -18.17 1.99 10.43
N ASP A 377 -18.58 2.74 11.45
CA ASP A 377 -19.48 3.88 11.30
C ASP A 377 -18.74 5.14 10.81
N ARG A 378 -19.48 6.24 10.62
CA ARG A 378 -18.93 7.54 10.15
C ARG A 378 -18.03 8.27 11.14
N ASP A 379 -18.03 7.88 12.42
CA ASP A 379 -17.18 8.47 13.46
C ASP A 379 -15.96 7.57 13.77
N GLY A 380 -15.89 6.37 13.16
CA GLY A 380 -14.74 5.47 13.15
C GLY A 380 -14.82 4.32 14.16
N ASP A 381 -15.99 4.03 14.76
CA ASP A 381 -16.13 2.89 15.68
C ASP A 381 -16.33 1.59 14.90
N ASP A 382 -15.44 0.62 15.13
CA ASP A 382 -15.38 -0.71 14.52
C ASP A 382 -16.14 -1.78 15.32
N ASN A 383 -16.64 -1.42 16.50
CA ASN A 383 -17.32 -2.35 17.42
C ASN A 383 -18.79 -2.60 17.05
N ASN A 384 -19.23 -2.08 15.89
CA ASN A 384 -20.60 -2.20 15.41
C ASN A 384 -20.83 -3.54 14.67
N GLU A 385 -21.89 -4.24 15.08
CA GLU A 385 -22.29 -5.56 14.55
C GLU A 385 -23.80 -5.57 14.28
N LEU A 386 -24.19 -5.96 13.06
CA LEU A 386 -25.57 -6.07 12.59
C LEU A 386 -25.91 -7.54 12.32
N ASP A 387 -26.69 -8.16 13.20
CA ASP A 387 -27.25 -9.51 12.98
C ASP A 387 -28.68 -9.39 12.41
N LEU A 388 -28.85 -9.77 11.14
CA LEU A 388 -30.15 -9.75 10.47
C LEU A 388 -31.16 -10.77 11.05
N ALA A 389 -30.75 -11.64 11.98
CA ALA A 389 -31.64 -12.57 12.67
C ALA A 389 -32.34 -12.00 13.92
N ASP A 390 -31.97 -10.80 14.40
CA ASP A 390 -32.65 -10.16 15.54
C ASP A 390 -34.00 -9.50 15.15
N TYR A 391 -34.21 -9.21 13.86
CA TYR A 391 -35.44 -8.60 13.32
C TYR A 391 -36.47 -9.70 12.96
N GLU A 392 -37.28 -10.13 13.93
CA GLU A 392 -38.24 -11.25 13.75
C GLU A 392 -39.38 -10.96 12.76
N ASP A 393 -39.79 -9.70 12.56
CA ASP A 393 -40.93 -9.35 11.68
C ASP A 393 -40.50 -9.05 10.22
N GLY A 394 -39.29 -8.51 9.96
CA GLY A 394 -38.80 -8.33 8.58
C GLY A 394 -37.42 -7.68 8.42
N VAL A 395 -36.77 -7.94 7.27
CA VAL A 395 -35.59 -7.21 6.79
C VAL A 395 -35.79 -6.85 5.31
N PHE A 396 -35.81 -5.55 5.02
CA PHE A 396 -36.06 -5.00 3.69
C PHE A 396 -34.82 -4.26 3.21
N VAL A 397 -34.23 -4.73 2.10
CA VAL A 397 -32.95 -4.23 1.59
C VAL A 397 -33.17 -3.58 0.24
N TYR A 398 -32.66 -2.37 0.07
CA TYR A 398 -32.80 -1.55 -1.13
C TYR A 398 -31.43 -1.12 -1.67
N ASN A 399 -31.32 -0.85 -2.97
CA ASN A 399 -30.15 -0.19 -3.56
C ASN A 399 -30.24 1.34 -3.49
N GLU A 400 -29.28 2.07 -4.10
CA GLU A 400 -29.29 3.54 -4.10
C GLU A 400 -30.47 4.16 -4.87
N LYS A 401 -31.22 3.35 -5.62
CA LYS A 401 -32.40 3.76 -6.39
C LYS A 401 -33.70 3.38 -5.69
N MET A 402 -33.65 3.09 -4.38
CA MET A 402 -34.76 2.59 -3.58
C MET A 402 -35.45 1.36 -4.22
N GLN A 403 -34.71 0.55 -4.99
CA GLN A 403 -35.21 -0.71 -5.52
C GLN A 403 -34.92 -1.83 -4.54
N ALA A 404 -35.90 -2.68 -4.25
CA ALA A 404 -35.72 -3.90 -3.45
C ALA A 404 -34.66 -4.83 -4.08
N ILE A 405 -33.74 -5.32 -3.25
CA ILE A 405 -32.68 -6.27 -3.60
C ILE A 405 -32.63 -7.41 -2.58
N ASP A 406 -32.05 -8.55 -2.99
CA ASP A 406 -31.79 -9.65 -2.06
C ASP A 406 -30.76 -9.23 -1.00
N LYS A 407 -30.94 -9.66 0.26
CA LYS A 407 -29.98 -9.40 1.35
C LYS A 407 -28.61 -10.02 1.09
N ASP A 408 -28.52 -11.06 0.24
CA ASP A 408 -27.28 -11.61 -0.31
C ASP A 408 -26.46 -10.57 -1.13
N GLN A 409 -26.93 -9.32 -1.29
CA GLN A 409 -26.18 -8.18 -1.86
C GLN A 409 -25.45 -7.31 -0.83
N ILE A 410 -25.68 -7.50 0.48
CA ILE A 410 -24.85 -6.93 1.55
C ILE A 410 -23.57 -7.76 1.63
N LYS A 411 -22.41 -7.09 1.67
CA LYS A 411 -21.09 -7.73 1.60
C LYS A 411 -20.00 -6.78 2.12
N GLU A 412 -18.80 -7.31 2.27
CA GLU A 412 -17.57 -6.51 2.39
C GLU A 412 -17.55 -5.39 1.33
N ASN A 413 -17.26 -4.16 1.75
CA ASN A 413 -17.28 -2.93 0.94
C ASN A 413 -18.68 -2.45 0.49
N SER A 414 -19.75 -2.97 1.08
CA SER A 414 -21.06 -2.29 1.08
C SER A 414 -21.04 -1.14 2.08
N ALA A 415 -21.33 0.08 1.62
CA ALA A 415 -21.78 1.13 2.53
C ALA A 415 -23.27 0.93 2.83
N ILE A 416 -23.65 1.01 4.11
CA ILE A 416 -24.99 0.69 4.61
C ILE A 416 -25.60 1.87 5.38
N TYR A 417 -26.91 2.02 5.23
CA TYR A 417 -27.72 3.09 5.79
C TYR A 417 -29.05 2.50 6.27
N GLY A 418 -29.35 2.54 7.57
CA GLY A 418 -30.49 1.81 8.12
C GLY A 418 -31.47 2.64 8.94
N TRP A 419 -32.69 2.16 9.08
CA TRP A 419 -33.64 2.58 10.11
C TRP A 419 -34.56 1.40 10.50
N GLU A 420 -35.18 1.50 11.67
CA GLU A 420 -35.98 0.42 12.27
C GLU A 420 -37.42 0.89 12.53
N ASP A 421 -38.42 0.03 12.25
CA ASP A 421 -39.74 0.12 12.89
C ASP A 421 -40.00 -1.14 13.70
N SER A 422 -40.08 -0.97 15.02
CA SER A 422 -40.54 -1.98 15.99
C SER A 422 -39.66 -3.24 16.04
N ASP A 423 -39.86 -4.21 15.14
CA ASP A 423 -39.09 -5.46 15.00
C ASP A 423 -38.74 -5.72 13.50
N GLU A 424 -38.82 -4.68 12.65
CA GLU A 424 -38.48 -4.66 11.22
C GLU A 424 -37.28 -3.73 10.92
N LEU A 425 -36.38 -4.14 10.02
CA LEU A 425 -35.22 -3.35 9.55
C LEU A 425 -35.36 -2.95 8.08
N TYR A 426 -35.06 -1.68 7.78
CA TYR A 426 -35.01 -1.12 6.42
C TYR A 426 -33.58 -0.63 6.12
N LEU A 427 -32.94 -1.13 5.06
CA LEU A 427 -31.56 -0.81 4.66
C LEU A 427 -31.49 -0.24 3.24
N ILE A 428 -30.70 0.81 3.03
CA ILE A 428 -30.12 1.16 1.72
C ILE A 428 -28.66 0.71 1.68
N VAL A 429 -28.28 0.02 0.59
CA VAL A 429 -26.97 -0.61 0.40
C VAL A 429 -26.29 -0.05 -0.85
N ILE A 430 -25.20 0.66 -0.64
CA ILE A 430 -24.40 1.30 -1.69
C ILE A 430 -23.19 0.41 -2.00
N ASN A 431 -23.22 -0.27 -3.14
CA ASN A 431 -22.18 -1.20 -3.57
C ASN A 431 -21.17 -0.56 -4.53
N LYS A 432 -20.62 0.60 -4.14
CA LYS A 432 -19.73 1.44 -4.97
C LYS A 432 -18.33 1.53 -4.35
N ALA A 433 -17.42 0.69 -4.82
CA ALA A 433 -16.00 0.73 -4.47
C ALA A 433 -15.14 1.02 -5.72
N VAL A 434 -14.21 1.96 -5.61
CA VAL A 434 -13.18 2.29 -6.60
C VAL A 434 -11.86 1.68 -6.14
N ASN A 435 -11.03 1.17 -7.05
CA ASN A 435 -9.72 0.57 -6.75
C ASN A 435 -8.67 1.21 -7.67
N GLY A 436 -7.56 1.70 -7.13
CA GLY A 436 -6.49 2.33 -7.92
C GLY A 436 -5.39 2.98 -7.06
N GLU A 437 -4.46 3.70 -7.69
CA GLU A 437 -3.31 4.34 -7.05
C GLU A 437 -3.71 5.72 -6.49
N LEU A 438 -3.53 5.97 -5.18
CA LEU A 438 -3.85 7.24 -4.52
C LEU A 438 -2.84 8.34 -4.90
N ASN A 439 -2.96 8.83 -6.13
CA ASN A 439 -2.01 9.76 -6.74
C ASN A 439 -1.99 11.17 -6.09
N ARG A 440 -2.97 11.51 -5.24
CA ARG A 440 -3.06 12.83 -4.60
C ARG A 440 -4.10 12.92 -3.48
N VAL A 441 -3.71 13.55 -2.37
CA VAL A 441 -4.61 13.98 -1.28
C VAL A 441 -4.75 15.51 -1.22
N LYS A 442 -5.89 16.00 -0.69
CA LYS A 442 -6.16 17.38 -0.25
C LYS A 442 -6.93 17.37 1.07
N ASP A 443 -7.24 18.54 1.62
CA ASP A 443 -8.05 18.70 2.83
C ASP A 443 -9.56 18.40 2.58
N ASP A 444 -9.96 18.32 1.30
CA ASP A 444 -11.36 18.27 0.84
C ASP A 444 -11.67 17.20 -0.22
N GLN A 445 -10.66 16.53 -0.79
CA GLN A 445 -10.81 15.67 -1.98
C GLN A 445 -9.57 14.82 -2.20
N ILE A 446 -9.75 13.57 -2.64
CA ILE A 446 -8.68 12.67 -3.10
C ILE A 446 -8.69 12.50 -4.63
N GLN A 447 -7.59 11.98 -5.19
CA GLN A 447 -7.52 11.52 -6.58
C GLN A 447 -6.99 10.08 -6.63
N VAL A 448 -7.76 9.18 -7.24
CA VAL A 448 -7.38 7.80 -7.50
C VAL A 448 -7.28 7.61 -9.01
N ASP A 449 -6.13 7.14 -9.49
CA ASP A 449 -5.75 7.15 -10.92
C ASP A 449 -5.98 8.55 -11.57
N GLU A 450 -6.88 8.65 -12.57
CA GLU A 450 -7.26 9.89 -13.26
C GLU A 450 -8.55 10.55 -12.71
N GLU A 451 -9.28 9.91 -11.78
CA GLU A 451 -10.55 10.40 -11.24
C GLU A 451 -10.39 10.98 -9.83
N ALA A 452 -11.28 11.91 -9.45
CA ALA A 452 -11.22 12.64 -8.18
C ALA A 452 -12.55 12.53 -7.44
N TYR A 453 -12.48 12.31 -6.13
CA TYR A 453 -13.61 12.04 -5.26
C TYR A 453 -13.57 13.01 -4.07
N ASP A 454 -14.64 13.77 -3.89
CA ASP A 454 -14.75 14.74 -2.80
C ASP A 454 -15.01 14.01 -1.47
N ARG A 455 -14.42 14.51 -0.38
CA ARG A 455 -14.57 13.92 0.95
C ARG A 455 -15.89 14.36 1.56
N HIS A 456 -16.61 13.45 2.23
CA HIS A 456 -17.88 13.78 2.89
C HIS A 456 -17.74 15.01 3.82
N ALA A 457 -18.65 15.97 3.63
CA ALA A 457 -18.47 17.34 4.12
C ALA A 457 -18.72 17.53 5.64
N SER A 458 -19.49 16.63 6.26
CA SER A 458 -20.01 16.82 7.63
C SER A 458 -19.05 16.33 8.73
N ASN A 459 -18.59 15.09 8.62
CA ASN A 459 -17.78 14.41 9.65
C ASN A 459 -16.34 14.11 9.19
N GLY A 460 -16.01 14.38 7.92
CA GLY A 460 -14.86 13.79 7.25
C GLY A 460 -15.22 12.43 6.64
N ALA A 461 -14.21 11.62 6.36
CA ALA A 461 -14.37 10.23 5.93
C ALA A 461 -13.50 9.31 6.79
N VAL A 462 -13.85 8.04 6.87
CA VAL A 462 -13.05 7.03 7.58
C VAL A 462 -11.84 6.62 6.73
N TYR A 463 -10.74 6.23 7.36
CA TYR A 463 -9.65 5.52 6.71
C TYR A 463 -9.09 4.34 7.50
N SER A 464 -8.36 3.46 6.81
CA SER A 464 -7.51 2.41 7.40
C SER A 464 -6.33 2.12 6.46
N ASP A 465 -5.12 2.22 6.97
CA ASP A 465 -3.85 1.96 6.27
C ASP A 465 -3.30 0.55 6.49
N ASP A 466 -4.00 -0.26 7.29
CA ASP A 466 -3.59 -1.57 7.82
C ASP A 466 -4.57 -2.73 7.49
N LYS A 467 -5.43 -2.55 6.46
CA LYS A 467 -6.51 -3.50 6.07
C LYS A 467 -7.52 -3.83 7.20
N PHE A 468 -8.04 -2.81 7.88
CA PHE A 468 -9.04 -2.92 8.95
C PHE A 468 -8.51 -3.50 10.28
N ASP A 469 -7.20 -3.46 10.54
CA ASP A 469 -6.65 -3.72 11.89
C ASP A 469 -6.91 -2.52 12.82
N SER A 470 -7.08 -1.31 12.26
CA SER A 470 -7.50 -0.09 12.94
C SER A 470 -8.19 0.90 11.97
N PHE A 471 -8.82 1.95 12.53
CA PHE A 471 -9.54 2.97 11.77
C PHE A 471 -9.27 4.38 12.31
N GLY A 472 -9.19 5.36 11.40
CA GLY A 472 -9.05 6.78 11.70
C GLY A 472 -10.03 7.65 10.90
N ILE A 473 -10.04 8.97 11.18
CA ILE A 473 -10.84 9.95 10.44
C ILE A 473 -9.92 10.89 9.65
N TYR A 474 -10.20 11.02 8.36
CA TYR A 474 -9.57 11.92 7.42
C TYR A 474 -10.13 13.34 7.61
N ASP A 475 -9.45 14.15 8.43
CA ASP A 475 -9.76 15.52 8.89
C ASP A 475 -8.96 16.58 8.10
N ASP A 476 -7.67 16.33 7.89
CA ASP A 476 -6.72 17.08 7.06
C ASP A 476 -6.04 16.12 6.07
N ARG A 477 -5.38 16.65 5.02
CA ARG A 477 -4.68 15.79 4.01
C ARG A 477 -3.63 14.83 4.61
N LYS A 478 -3.17 15.10 5.83
CA LYS A 478 -2.11 14.35 6.52
C LYS A 478 -2.54 12.98 7.03
N ASP A 479 -3.83 12.80 7.27
CA ASP A 479 -4.37 11.56 7.82
C ASP A 479 -4.32 10.42 6.79
N LEU A 480 -4.02 10.74 5.53
CA LEU A 480 -3.77 9.81 4.44
C LEU A 480 -2.32 9.90 3.93
N ASP A 481 -1.38 10.51 4.69
CA ASP A 481 0.05 10.55 4.31
C ASP A 481 0.55 9.10 4.08
N ASN A 482 0.24 8.15 4.98
CA ASN A 482 0.53 6.71 4.90
C ASN A 482 -0.05 5.94 3.69
N LEU A 483 -1.01 6.53 2.95
CA LEU A 483 -1.66 5.90 1.79
C LEU A 483 -1.31 6.59 0.46
N ASN A 484 -0.60 7.72 0.49
CA ASN A 484 -0.41 8.60 -0.66
C ASN A 484 0.63 8.05 -1.65
N GLY A 485 0.17 7.24 -2.60
CA GLY A 485 1.00 6.56 -3.61
C GLY A 485 0.74 5.06 -3.64
N GLU A 486 0.11 4.52 -2.59
CA GLU A 486 -0.28 3.11 -2.51
C GLU A 486 -1.55 2.81 -3.31
N THR A 487 -1.80 1.52 -3.52
CA THR A 487 -3.05 1.04 -4.12
C THR A 487 -4.14 0.97 -3.06
N VAL A 488 -5.18 1.79 -3.21
CA VAL A 488 -6.29 1.94 -2.27
C VAL A 488 -7.61 1.42 -2.85
N THR A 489 -8.51 1.06 -1.94
CA THR A 489 -9.93 0.90 -2.19
C THR A 489 -10.69 2.06 -1.55
N VAL A 490 -11.55 2.72 -2.32
CA VAL A 490 -12.38 3.85 -1.88
C VAL A 490 -13.85 3.44 -1.99
N VAL A 491 -14.53 3.33 -0.86
CA VAL A 491 -15.98 3.09 -0.78
C VAL A 491 -16.70 4.44 -0.74
N LEU A 492 -17.67 4.59 -1.64
CA LEU A 492 -18.43 5.83 -1.82
C LEU A 492 -19.78 5.78 -1.08
N ASP A 493 -20.15 6.93 -0.54
CA ASP A 493 -21.40 7.17 0.18
C ASP A 493 -22.62 7.27 -0.77
N LEU A 494 -23.82 7.48 -0.24
CA LEU A 494 -25.05 7.58 -1.04
C LEU A 494 -25.12 8.84 -1.94
N ASN A 495 -24.31 9.86 -1.69
CA ASN A 495 -24.12 11.05 -2.53
C ASN A 495 -22.99 10.86 -3.56
N GLY A 496 -22.13 9.85 -3.39
CA GLY A 496 -20.93 9.61 -4.20
C GLY A 496 -19.67 10.28 -3.64
N GLU A 497 -19.70 10.77 -2.40
CA GLU A 497 -18.54 11.27 -1.66
C GLU A 497 -17.76 10.10 -1.04
N VAL A 498 -16.51 10.32 -0.62
CA VAL A 498 -15.72 9.28 0.08
C VAL A 498 -16.33 9.02 1.46
N GLN A 499 -16.66 7.76 1.76
CA GLN A 499 -17.09 7.31 3.09
C GLN A 499 -15.98 6.56 3.83
N LEU A 500 -15.31 5.64 3.14
CA LEU A 500 -14.13 4.92 3.64
C LEU A 500 -13.07 4.86 2.55
N ILE A 501 -11.82 5.19 2.89
CA ILE A 501 -10.64 4.88 2.07
C ILE A 501 -9.75 3.93 2.84
N PHE A 502 -9.48 2.74 2.30
CA PHE A 502 -8.53 1.82 2.92
C PHE A 502 -7.50 1.33 1.93
N GLY A 503 -6.33 1.00 2.44
CA GLY A 503 -5.24 0.46 1.66
C GLY A 503 -4.49 -0.61 2.42
N ASP A 504 -3.30 -0.86 1.92
CA ASP A 504 -2.39 -1.86 2.45
C ASP A 504 -0.98 -1.27 2.41
N SER A 505 -0.56 -0.64 3.51
CA SER A 505 0.79 -0.07 3.64
C SER A 505 1.89 -1.14 3.88
N GLU A 506 1.62 -2.39 3.45
CA GLU A 506 2.58 -3.51 3.46
C GLU A 506 3.90 -3.09 2.80
N ALA A 507 4.99 -3.27 3.55
CA ALA A 507 6.34 -2.89 3.17
C ALA A 507 6.71 -3.20 1.69
N THR A 508 7.00 -2.15 0.93
CA THR A 508 7.37 -2.25 -0.50
C THR A 508 8.86 -2.52 -0.71
N SER A 509 9.67 -2.34 0.34
CA SER A 509 11.09 -2.67 0.40
C SER A 509 11.35 -4.10 0.90
N GLY A 510 12.56 -4.60 0.67
CA GLY A 510 13.04 -5.82 1.35
C GLY A 510 13.39 -5.54 2.81
N THR A 511 13.64 -6.59 3.60
CA THR A 511 14.14 -6.43 4.97
C THR A 511 15.44 -5.65 4.97
N MET A 512 15.46 -4.59 5.77
CA MET A 512 16.61 -3.71 6.00
C MET A 512 17.10 -3.86 7.44
N TYR A 513 18.36 -3.49 7.64
CA TYR A 513 19.06 -3.63 8.90
C TYR A 513 19.90 -2.39 9.18
N GLY A 514 20.02 -2.01 10.45
CA GLY A 514 20.84 -0.87 10.87
C GLY A 514 21.08 -0.80 12.37
N ILE A 515 21.88 0.17 12.79
CA ILE A 515 22.25 0.43 14.18
C ILE A 515 21.53 1.68 14.67
N VAL A 516 20.85 1.60 15.83
CA VAL A 516 20.11 2.71 16.41
C VAL A 516 21.08 3.62 17.16
N THR A 517 21.32 4.82 16.64
CA THR A 517 22.20 5.84 17.25
C THR A 517 21.46 6.75 18.22
N TYR A 518 20.16 6.93 18.04
CA TYR A 518 19.27 7.66 18.94
C TYR A 518 17.87 7.04 18.97
N GLY A 519 17.17 7.14 20.10
CA GLY A 519 15.80 6.65 20.25
C GLY A 519 14.99 7.44 21.27
N GLU A 520 13.74 7.75 20.93
CA GLU A 520 12.73 8.32 21.84
C GLU A 520 11.41 7.54 21.73
N ALA A 521 10.93 7.04 22.88
CA ALA A 521 9.66 6.33 22.96
C ALA A 521 8.50 7.32 23.15
N GLY A 522 7.49 7.24 22.28
CA GLY A 522 6.33 8.12 22.29
C GLY A 522 5.03 7.41 21.90
N SER A 523 4.04 8.18 21.44
CA SER A 523 2.85 7.60 20.79
C SER A 523 3.16 7.13 19.36
N LYS A 524 3.98 7.91 18.64
CA LYS A 524 4.93 7.37 17.65
C LYS A 524 6.31 7.37 18.31
N SER A 525 7.15 6.40 17.99
CA SER A 525 8.55 6.38 18.43
C SER A 525 9.43 7.00 17.34
N GLU A 526 10.47 7.71 17.76
CA GLU A 526 11.51 8.25 16.87
C GLU A 526 12.79 7.41 17.05
N ALA A 527 13.44 7.03 15.96
CA ALA A 527 14.79 6.45 16.00
C ALA A 527 15.66 7.00 14.87
N THR A 528 16.90 7.38 15.22
CA THR A 528 17.96 7.58 14.22
C THR A 528 18.64 6.23 14.01
N VAL A 529 18.70 5.79 12.75
CA VAL A 529 19.22 4.48 12.36
C VAL A 529 20.29 4.65 11.29
N PHE A 530 21.49 4.17 11.60
CA PHE A 530 22.62 4.10 10.68
C PHE A 530 22.49 2.86 9.77
N THR A 531 22.53 3.06 8.45
CA THR A 531 22.33 2.00 7.43
C THR A 531 23.57 1.84 6.52
N LYS A 532 23.53 0.91 5.56
CA LYS A 532 24.63 0.72 4.57
C LYS A 532 24.81 1.93 3.62
N GLU A 533 23.81 2.81 3.49
CA GLU A 533 23.85 3.94 2.55
C GLU A 533 24.00 5.31 3.24
N ASP A 534 23.21 5.60 4.28
CA ASP A 534 23.19 6.86 5.04
C ASP A 534 22.65 6.64 6.47
N GLU A 535 22.79 7.64 7.34
CA GLU A 535 22.10 7.73 8.64
C GLU A 535 20.75 8.45 8.46
N VAL A 536 19.66 7.85 8.94
CA VAL A 536 18.28 8.31 8.68
C VAL A 536 17.45 8.32 9.97
N ASN A 537 16.67 9.39 10.17
CA ASN A 537 15.65 9.45 11.22
C ASN A 537 14.34 8.85 10.70
N TYR A 538 13.75 7.93 11.47
CA TYR A 538 12.46 7.30 11.21
C TYR A 538 11.48 7.55 12.37
N GLU A 539 10.24 7.89 12.03
CA GLU A 539 9.07 7.84 12.93
C GLU A 539 8.31 6.52 12.66
N PHE A 540 7.82 5.82 13.69
CA PHE A 540 7.13 4.53 13.54
C PHE A 540 6.25 4.15 14.75
N GLU A 541 5.24 3.28 14.57
CA GLU A 541 4.43 2.77 15.69
C GLU A 541 4.87 1.36 16.14
N THR A 542 5.03 1.20 17.45
CA THR A 542 5.64 -0.01 18.04
C THR A 542 4.60 -1.07 18.39
N ARG A 543 4.46 -2.11 17.56
CA ARG A 543 3.65 -3.31 17.90
C ARG A 543 4.16 -4.07 19.14
N ALA A 544 5.42 -3.90 19.54
CA ALA A 544 6.00 -4.55 20.72
C ALA A 544 6.97 -3.64 21.50
N ASP A 545 6.62 -3.41 22.77
CA ASP A 545 7.49 -2.95 23.87
C ASP A 545 8.51 -1.84 23.54
N GLY A 546 8.04 -0.69 23.04
CA GLY A 546 8.83 0.53 22.85
C GLY A 546 9.52 1.07 24.11
N SER A 547 9.23 0.52 25.30
CA SER A 547 9.96 0.81 26.54
C SER A 547 11.47 0.56 26.43
N ARG A 548 11.89 -0.31 25.50
CA ARG A 548 13.29 -0.64 25.21
C ARG A 548 14.06 0.48 24.49
N LEU A 549 13.35 1.51 24.00
CA LEU A 549 13.95 2.78 23.54
C LEU A 549 14.12 3.79 24.68
N GLU A 550 13.33 3.72 25.76
CA GLU A 550 13.46 4.63 26.91
C GLU A 550 14.83 4.51 27.59
N ASP A 551 15.39 3.29 27.65
CA ASP A 551 16.69 3.04 28.29
C ASP A 551 17.88 3.60 27.45
N LEU A 552 17.72 3.82 26.14
CA LEU A 552 18.74 4.50 25.31
C LEU A 552 18.84 6.00 25.64
N GLN A 553 17.75 6.65 26.09
CA GLN A 553 17.75 8.08 26.44
C GLN A 553 18.65 8.43 27.63
N TYR A 554 19.08 7.46 28.45
CA TYR A 554 19.68 7.76 29.75
C TYR A 554 21.14 8.22 29.71
N PHE A 555 21.83 8.06 28.57
CA PHE A 555 23.29 8.21 28.48
C PHE A 555 23.81 9.64 28.22
N GLU A 556 23.01 10.58 27.69
CA GLU A 556 23.40 12.01 27.65
C GLU A 556 23.56 12.64 29.06
N ASN A 557 23.02 12.01 30.10
CA ASN A 557 22.76 12.66 31.38
C ASN A 557 23.94 12.57 32.38
N GLN A 558 25.04 13.28 32.08
CA GLN A 558 26.27 13.33 32.88
C GLN A 558 26.09 13.90 34.32
N ASP A 559 25.62 13.10 35.28
CA ASP A 559 25.87 13.32 36.73
C ASP A 559 25.83 12.04 37.62
N SER A 560 25.90 10.84 37.00
CA SER A 560 25.80 9.56 37.72
C SER A 560 27.04 9.26 38.58
N ASN A 561 26.98 9.65 39.86
CA ASN A 561 28.05 9.36 40.85
C ASN A 561 28.02 7.89 41.36
N ASN A 562 27.72 6.93 40.50
CA ASN A 562 27.51 5.52 40.84
C ASN A 562 28.13 4.62 39.76
N GLY A 563 29.46 4.71 39.61
CA GLY A 563 30.23 4.08 38.53
C GLY A 563 29.95 2.59 38.35
N ASN A 564 29.19 2.33 37.30
CA ASN A 564 28.85 1.04 36.72
C ASN A 564 28.47 1.39 35.27
N ASP A 565 29.43 2.02 34.60
CA ASP A 565 29.25 2.79 33.38
C ASP A 565 29.37 1.83 32.19
N ASP A 566 28.37 0.95 32.10
CA ASP A 566 28.26 -0.09 31.09
C ASP A 566 27.47 0.43 29.87
N LEU A 567 28.05 0.32 28.68
CA LEU A 567 27.43 0.75 27.43
C LEU A 567 26.12 0.01 27.13
N SER A 568 25.31 0.61 26.26
CA SER A 568 24.15 -0.03 25.65
C SER A 568 23.95 0.50 24.24
N PHE A 569 23.69 -0.39 23.29
CA PHE A 569 23.32 -0.02 21.92
C PHE A 569 22.19 -0.94 21.43
N ALA A 570 21.51 -0.58 20.35
CA ALA A 570 20.51 -1.43 19.73
C ALA A 570 20.74 -1.55 18.22
N ALA A 571 20.39 -2.71 17.66
CA ALA A 571 20.25 -2.90 16.22
C ALA A 571 18.78 -3.09 15.87
N MET A 572 18.38 -2.72 14.66
CA MET A 572 17.00 -2.82 14.19
C MET A 572 16.94 -3.65 12.89
N GLU A 573 15.98 -4.57 12.84
CA GLU A 573 15.44 -5.19 11.64
C GLU A 573 14.14 -4.44 11.29
N PHE A 574 14.00 -3.93 10.07
CA PHE A 574 12.85 -3.10 9.68
C PHE A 574 12.58 -3.14 8.17
N LYS A 575 11.44 -2.59 7.74
CA LYS A 575 11.12 -2.38 6.33
C LYS A 575 10.38 -1.06 6.12
N LEU A 576 10.54 -0.46 4.95
CA LEU A 576 9.86 0.75 4.52
C LEU A 576 8.65 0.49 3.62
N ASN A 577 7.65 1.38 3.71
CA ASN A 577 6.57 1.59 2.73
C ASN A 577 7.09 2.34 1.47
N SER A 578 6.23 2.71 0.51
CA SER A 578 6.69 3.39 -0.72
C SER A 578 7.15 4.84 -0.53
N ASP A 579 6.68 5.56 0.49
CA ASP A 579 7.14 6.91 0.84
C ASP A 579 8.51 6.93 1.56
N GLY A 580 8.94 5.78 2.11
CA GLY A 580 10.23 5.62 2.77
C GLY A 580 10.17 5.70 4.31
N GLU A 581 8.97 5.64 4.88
CA GLU A 581 8.74 5.51 6.33
C GLU A 581 8.61 4.03 6.72
N ILE A 582 8.82 3.68 7.99
CA ILE A 582 8.80 2.28 8.43
C ILE A 582 7.35 1.75 8.43
N SER A 583 7.11 0.62 7.77
CA SER A 583 5.79 -0.03 7.69
C SER A 583 5.36 -0.57 9.07
N ASP A 584 4.08 -0.41 9.43
CA ASP A 584 3.69 -0.43 10.84
C ASP A 584 3.79 -1.82 11.50
N GLY A 585 4.58 -1.85 12.57
CA GLY A 585 4.94 -3.07 13.29
C GLY A 585 5.92 -4.01 12.58
N GLU A 586 6.51 -3.62 11.44
CA GLU A 586 7.65 -4.31 10.83
C GLU A 586 9.00 -3.93 11.49
N ALA A 587 9.00 -3.02 12.47
CA ALA A 587 10.16 -2.68 13.29
C ALA A 587 10.42 -3.70 14.42
N ASN A 588 11.58 -4.35 14.41
CA ASN A 588 12.04 -5.31 15.40
C ASN A 588 13.39 -4.86 16.01
N ILE A 589 13.41 -4.56 17.32
CA ILE A 589 14.56 -3.96 18.01
C ILE A 589 15.32 -4.99 18.85
N VAL A 590 16.60 -5.19 18.50
CA VAL A 590 17.58 -6.02 19.21
C VAL A 590 18.46 -5.12 20.09
N GLU A 591 17.94 -4.81 21.28
CA GLU A 591 18.62 -4.08 22.36
C GLU A 591 19.73 -4.93 23.02
N LEU A 592 20.92 -4.35 23.20
CA LEU A 592 22.10 -4.98 23.83
C LEU A 592 22.71 -4.10 24.93
N VAL A 593 22.35 -4.43 26.18
CA VAL A 593 22.83 -3.79 27.41
C VAL A 593 23.98 -4.58 28.03
N TYR A 594 25.06 -3.89 28.42
CA TYR A 594 26.23 -4.49 29.07
C TYR A 594 26.12 -4.50 30.62
N ALA A 595 26.95 -5.31 31.27
CA ALA A 595 27.02 -5.44 32.74
C ALA A 595 28.40 -5.97 33.21
N GLY A 596 29.47 -5.21 32.94
CA GLY A 596 30.87 -5.58 33.11
C GLY A 596 31.36 -6.62 32.09
N ASP A 597 32.50 -7.28 32.39
CA ASP A 597 33.24 -8.26 31.57
C ASP A 597 32.45 -9.49 31.03
N ASN A 598 31.12 -9.52 31.19
CA ASN A 598 30.26 -10.62 30.78
C ASN A 598 29.12 -10.07 29.91
N LEU A 599 29.42 -9.88 28.62
CA LEU A 599 28.41 -9.78 27.57
C LEU A 599 27.32 -10.88 27.73
N PRO A 600 26.08 -10.64 27.29
CA PRO A 600 25.02 -11.63 27.36
C PRO A 600 25.48 -12.97 26.75
N ALA A 601 25.27 -14.04 27.52
CA ALA A 601 25.62 -15.39 27.10
C ALA A 601 24.69 -15.82 25.96
N ALA A 602 25.29 -16.14 24.80
CA ALA A 602 24.68 -16.57 23.53
C ALA A 602 23.15 -16.69 23.56
N ALA A 603 22.48 -15.63 23.10
CA ALA A 603 21.03 -15.59 22.94
C ALA A 603 20.68 -15.93 21.49
N GLU A 604 20.01 -17.06 21.28
CA GLU A 604 19.38 -17.42 20.01
C GLU A 604 18.07 -16.61 19.86
N GLY A 605 18.04 -15.66 18.92
CA GLY A 605 16.80 -15.08 18.42
C GLY A 605 16.17 -15.99 17.35
N GLU A 606 15.00 -15.64 16.82
CA GLU A 606 14.45 -16.40 15.66
C GLU A 606 15.21 -16.08 14.36
N ASN A 607 15.74 -14.85 14.21
CA ASN A 607 16.46 -14.36 13.03
C ASN A 607 17.92 -13.89 13.28
N TYR A 608 18.45 -14.00 14.51
CA TYR A 608 19.79 -13.46 14.85
C TYR A 608 20.57 -14.31 15.87
N GLU A 609 21.90 -14.17 15.84
CA GLU A 609 22.84 -14.80 16.78
C GLU A 609 23.92 -13.81 17.26
N ILE A 610 24.40 -13.97 18.50
CA ILE A 610 25.48 -13.17 19.10
C ILE A 610 26.60 -14.08 19.57
N GLY A 611 27.83 -13.85 19.12
CA GLY A 611 28.93 -14.76 19.39
C GLY A 611 30.31 -14.30 18.93
N ASP A 612 31.31 -15.14 19.17
CA ASP A 612 32.71 -14.87 18.85
C ASP A 612 32.99 -15.39 17.43
N LEU A 613 33.56 -14.54 16.56
CA LEU A 613 33.77 -14.79 15.13
C LEU A 613 35.03 -15.61 14.86
N THR A 614 34.99 -16.44 13.82
CA THR A 614 36.20 -17.02 13.21
C THR A 614 36.08 -17.09 11.69
N LYS A 615 37.03 -16.45 11.00
CA LYS A 615 37.18 -16.42 9.53
C LYS A 615 38.65 -16.61 9.14
N SER A 616 38.91 -17.39 8.09
CA SER A 616 40.25 -17.46 7.47
C SER A 616 40.35 -16.55 6.24
N THR A 617 41.57 -16.31 5.78
CA THR A 617 41.87 -15.83 4.42
C THR A 617 41.18 -16.72 3.37
N ASP A 618 40.87 -16.16 2.19
CA ASP A 618 40.21 -16.84 1.05
C ASP A 618 38.89 -17.60 1.38
N SER A 619 38.14 -17.16 2.40
CA SER A 619 36.92 -17.85 2.87
C SER A 619 35.66 -17.00 2.74
N ASP A 620 34.74 -17.44 1.87
CA ASP A 620 33.35 -16.98 1.73
C ASP A 620 32.45 -17.34 2.94
N ARG A 621 33.05 -17.88 4.01
CA ARG A 621 32.36 -18.57 5.10
C ARG A 621 32.99 -18.24 6.45
N LEU A 622 32.15 -17.82 7.38
CA LEU A 622 32.47 -17.59 8.78
C LEU A 622 31.78 -18.60 9.72
N ASP A 623 32.32 -18.72 10.91
CA ASP A 623 31.80 -19.54 12.00
C ASP A 623 31.61 -18.64 13.24
N VAL A 624 30.45 -18.73 13.89
CA VAL A 624 30.09 -17.96 15.10
C VAL A 624 29.52 -18.97 16.10
N GLN A 625 30.18 -19.16 17.24
CA GLN A 625 29.82 -20.15 18.29
C GLN A 625 29.58 -21.60 17.80
N GLY A 626 30.02 -21.99 16.59
CA GLY A 626 29.76 -23.31 15.98
C GLY A 626 28.60 -23.33 14.97
N HIS A 627 27.86 -22.22 14.83
CA HIS A 627 26.94 -21.96 13.73
C HIS A 627 27.71 -21.34 12.55
N ARG A 628 27.15 -21.46 11.34
CA ARG A 628 27.85 -21.08 10.10
C ARG A 628 27.01 -20.12 9.30
N TYR A 629 27.67 -19.11 8.78
CA TYR A 629 27.14 -18.19 7.77
C TYR A 629 28.11 -18.10 6.60
N TYR A 630 27.61 -17.58 5.48
CA TYR A 630 28.37 -17.21 4.31
C TYR A 630 28.36 -15.68 4.15
N ILE A 631 29.20 -15.13 3.27
CA ILE A 631 29.26 -13.69 2.98
C ILE A 631 29.32 -13.43 1.48
N SER A 632 28.76 -12.29 1.05
CA SER A 632 28.78 -11.81 -0.33
C SER A 632 28.90 -10.28 -0.37
N GLU A 633 29.08 -9.71 -1.57
CA GLU A 633 29.06 -8.26 -1.82
C GLU A 633 27.75 -7.58 -1.31
N ASP A 634 26.67 -8.36 -1.20
CA ASP A 634 25.37 -7.89 -0.69
C ASP A 634 25.35 -7.77 0.85
N THR A 635 26.07 -8.62 1.59
CA THR A 635 26.14 -8.59 3.07
C THR A 635 26.53 -7.21 3.60
N VAL A 636 25.89 -6.78 4.69
CA VAL A 636 26.23 -5.53 5.40
C VAL A 636 27.23 -5.83 6.51
N PHE A 637 28.33 -5.07 6.59
CA PHE A 637 29.29 -5.11 7.69
C PHE A 637 29.40 -3.74 8.36
N MET A 638 29.35 -3.70 9.69
CA MET A 638 29.41 -2.46 10.47
C MET A 638 30.20 -2.63 11.77
N THR A 639 30.84 -1.56 12.24
CA THR A 639 31.16 -1.40 13.67
C THR A 639 29.94 -0.80 14.40
N ALA A 640 29.84 -1.02 15.71
CA ALA A 640 28.91 -0.27 16.57
C ALA A 640 29.59 0.87 17.35
N LEU A 641 30.93 0.90 17.41
CA LEU A 641 31.73 1.77 18.26
C LEU A 641 32.87 2.42 17.46
N ASP A 642 33.30 3.61 17.87
CA ASP A 642 34.51 4.25 17.32
C ASP A 642 35.79 3.49 17.74
N SER A 643 36.75 3.38 16.83
CA SER A 643 38.12 2.92 17.13
C SER A 643 39.06 4.07 17.54
N ASN A 644 38.61 5.33 17.44
CA ASN A 644 39.38 6.56 17.64
C ASN A 644 38.95 7.40 18.87
N SER A 645 37.85 7.05 19.54
CA SER A 645 37.33 7.82 20.68
C SER A 645 38.30 7.74 21.86
N LYS A 646 38.39 8.83 22.62
CA LYS A 646 39.28 8.92 23.80
C LYS A 646 38.58 8.63 25.12
N ASP A 647 37.25 8.52 25.06
CA ASP A 647 36.40 7.97 26.10
C ASP A 647 35.99 6.55 25.64
N GLU A 648 36.24 5.55 26.50
CA GLU A 648 36.06 4.12 26.14
C GLU A 648 34.58 3.80 25.92
N GLY A 649 34.19 3.55 24.67
CA GLY A 649 32.81 3.29 24.28
C GLY A 649 32.04 4.56 23.93
N GLU A 650 32.44 5.21 22.83
CA GLU A 650 31.57 6.17 22.12
C GLU A 650 30.86 5.43 20.96
N LEU A 651 29.57 5.71 20.77
CA LEU A 651 28.73 5.04 19.77
C LEU A 651 28.86 5.77 18.42
N ASP A 652 29.80 5.36 17.59
CA ASP A 652 29.98 5.86 16.22
C ASP A 652 29.98 4.66 15.24
N PRO A 653 28.83 4.26 14.69
CA PRO A 653 28.75 3.13 13.78
C PRO A 653 29.31 3.49 12.40
N ALA A 654 30.18 2.65 11.85
CA ALA A 654 30.77 2.81 10.53
C ALA A 654 30.56 1.57 9.66
N VAL A 655 30.30 1.75 8.37
CA VAL A 655 30.26 0.64 7.39
C VAL A 655 31.69 0.17 7.10
N ILE A 656 31.94 -1.13 7.21
CA ILE A 656 33.22 -1.77 6.87
C ILE A 656 33.16 -2.25 5.42
N ASP A 657 34.26 -2.13 4.66
CA ASP A 657 34.28 -2.56 3.26
C ASP A 657 34.23 -4.09 3.13
N TYR A 658 33.57 -4.60 2.08
CA TYR A 658 33.45 -6.05 1.86
C TYR A 658 34.82 -6.68 1.65
N GLU A 659 35.67 -6.06 0.82
CA GLU A 659 37.04 -6.48 0.57
C GLU A 659 37.88 -6.56 1.87
N GLU A 660 37.69 -5.63 2.80
CA GLU A 660 38.43 -5.60 4.08
C GLU A 660 38.11 -6.83 4.96
N ILE A 661 36.84 -7.22 5.04
CA ILE A 661 36.44 -8.45 5.74
C ILE A 661 36.81 -9.69 4.91
N TYR A 662 36.68 -9.64 3.58
CA TYR A 662 36.87 -10.80 2.70
C TYR A 662 38.34 -11.22 2.57
N GLU A 663 39.28 -10.28 2.42
CA GLU A 663 40.69 -10.62 2.23
C GLU A 663 41.37 -11.06 3.55
N ASN A 664 41.05 -10.42 4.68
CA ASN A 664 41.68 -10.69 5.98
C ASN A 664 41.18 -11.99 6.67
N ALA A 665 42.04 -12.60 7.50
CA ALA A 665 41.59 -13.53 8.55
C ALA A 665 41.12 -12.74 9.79
N ILE A 666 40.18 -13.29 10.56
CA ILE A 666 39.66 -12.69 11.80
C ILE A 666 39.42 -13.81 12.83
N GLU A 667 39.97 -13.68 14.04
CA GLU A 667 39.78 -14.65 15.13
C GLU A 667 39.44 -13.94 16.45
N GLY A 668 38.33 -14.34 17.08
CA GLY A 668 37.98 -13.93 18.45
C GLY A 668 37.12 -12.67 18.59
N SER A 669 37.08 -11.79 17.59
CA SER A 669 36.21 -10.59 17.58
C SER A 669 34.74 -10.95 17.70
N ARG A 670 33.99 -10.25 18.55
CA ARG A 670 32.59 -10.55 18.82
C ARG A 670 31.64 -9.82 17.87
N VAL A 671 30.60 -10.53 17.44
CA VAL A 671 29.61 -10.05 16.46
C VAL A 671 28.18 -10.33 16.87
N LEU A 672 27.27 -9.48 16.39
CA LEU A 672 25.84 -9.76 16.20
C LEU A 672 25.63 -10.05 14.70
N VAL A 673 25.02 -11.18 14.37
CA VAL A 673 24.73 -11.62 13.00
C VAL A 673 23.22 -11.74 12.81
N PHE A 674 22.70 -11.11 11.76
CA PHE A 674 21.33 -11.27 11.26
C PHE A 674 21.31 -12.22 10.05
N GLY A 675 20.35 -13.14 10.04
CA GLY A 675 20.12 -14.08 8.94
C GLY A 675 20.04 -15.56 9.36
N ASP A 676 19.70 -16.40 8.40
CA ASP A 676 19.50 -17.85 8.57
C ASP A 676 20.82 -18.64 8.65
N GLN A 677 20.92 -19.60 9.59
CA GLN A 677 22.07 -20.51 9.67
C GLN A 677 22.28 -21.26 8.33
N GLY A 678 23.46 -21.08 7.75
CA GLY A 678 23.89 -21.77 6.53
C GLY A 678 23.45 -21.11 5.22
N LYS A 679 22.89 -19.89 5.29
CA LYS A 679 22.82 -18.94 4.17
C LYS A 679 23.97 -17.91 4.24
N ASP A 680 23.98 -17.00 3.28
CA ASP A 680 24.70 -15.74 3.37
C ASP A 680 24.10 -14.90 4.54
N ALA A 681 24.93 -14.20 5.30
CA ALA A 681 24.49 -13.29 6.36
C ALA A 681 23.96 -11.98 5.75
N GLU A 682 22.94 -11.40 6.39
CA GLU A 682 22.25 -10.21 5.88
C GLU A 682 22.88 -8.95 6.47
N MET A 683 23.13 -8.91 7.79
CA MET A 683 23.98 -7.93 8.46
C MET A 683 24.90 -8.58 9.52
N ILE A 684 26.13 -8.07 9.63
CA ILE A 684 27.10 -8.41 10.68
C ILE A 684 27.60 -7.12 11.34
N VAL A 685 27.33 -6.98 12.64
CA VAL A 685 27.80 -5.86 13.45
C VAL A 685 28.91 -6.35 14.38
N PHE A 686 30.08 -5.70 14.32
CA PHE A 686 31.20 -5.93 15.24
C PHE A 686 30.98 -5.15 16.55
N LEU A 687 31.11 -5.88 17.66
CA LEU A 687 30.80 -5.39 19.01
C LEU A 687 32.05 -4.95 19.80
N ASP A 688 33.23 -5.31 19.30
CA ASP A 688 34.52 -4.88 19.83
C ASP A 688 35.10 -3.78 18.93
N LYS A 689 35.72 -2.76 19.53
CA LYS A 689 36.28 -1.58 18.82
C LYS A 689 37.48 -1.88 17.91
N ASP A 690 38.22 -2.95 18.19
CA ASP A 690 39.36 -3.41 17.38
C ASP A 690 39.10 -4.85 16.92
N PHE A 691 38.65 -5.07 15.67
CA PHE A 691 38.60 -6.42 15.12
C PHE A 691 39.95 -6.78 14.49
N GLU A 692 40.53 -7.93 14.88
CA GLU A 692 41.90 -8.29 14.49
C GLU A 692 41.95 -8.92 13.09
N GLY A 693 41.82 -8.08 12.07
CA GLY A 693 42.30 -8.35 10.71
C GLY A 693 43.80 -8.08 10.60
N ALA A 694 44.56 -8.97 9.96
CA ALA A 694 46.01 -8.85 9.82
C ALA A 694 46.49 -9.21 8.40
N ASP A 695 47.37 -8.37 7.84
CA ASP A 695 48.04 -8.58 6.55
C ASP A 695 48.81 -9.92 6.54
N ASP A 696 48.90 -10.58 5.38
CA ASP A 696 49.61 -11.84 5.22
C ASP A 696 51.14 -11.65 5.27
N ASP A 697 51.67 -10.51 4.78
CA ASP A 697 53.11 -10.22 4.72
C ASP A 697 53.69 -9.83 6.11
N VAL A 698 54.70 -10.57 6.58
CA VAL A 698 55.45 -10.25 7.81
C VAL A 698 56.64 -9.34 7.47
N TYR A 699 56.67 -8.16 8.07
CA TYR A 699 57.79 -7.23 8.02
C TYR A 699 58.82 -7.54 9.11
N TYR A 700 60.10 -7.38 8.79
CA TYR A 700 61.22 -7.61 9.72
C TYR A 700 62.14 -6.40 9.69
N GLY A 701 62.51 -5.85 10.86
CA GLY A 701 63.31 -4.62 10.90
C GLY A 701 63.98 -4.30 12.24
N VAL A 702 64.58 -3.11 12.30
CA VAL A 702 65.17 -2.51 13.50
C VAL A 702 64.42 -1.21 13.82
N VAL A 703 63.94 -1.04 15.05
CA VAL A 703 63.32 0.22 15.50
C VAL A 703 64.41 1.26 15.76
N LEU A 704 64.28 2.44 15.15
CA LEU A 704 65.28 3.52 15.18
C LEU A 704 64.88 4.74 16.00
N ASP A 705 63.58 4.99 16.16
CA ASP A 705 63.02 6.21 16.78
C ASP A 705 61.55 5.95 17.13
N GLN A 706 61.02 6.56 18.19
CA GLN A 706 59.63 6.38 18.65
C GLN A 706 59.02 7.70 19.17
N TRP A 707 57.75 7.97 18.86
CA TRP A 707 57.05 9.18 19.33
C TRP A 707 55.52 9.05 19.25
N THR A 708 54.83 9.64 20.22
CA THR A 708 53.37 9.87 20.19
C THR A 708 53.01 11.03 19.25
N THR A 709 51.92 10.90 18.50
CA THR A 709 51.28 11.99 17.74
C THR A 709 50.05 12.54 18.47
N SER A 710 49.10 13.17 17.78
CA SER A 710 47.81 13.52 18.38
C SER A 710 46.92 12.28 18.61
N ASP A 711 47.10 11.23 17.78
CA ASP A 711 46.06 10.21 17.55
C ASP A 711 46.62 8.78 17.51
N ASN A 712 47.94 8.61 17.36
CA ASN A 712 48.64 7.31 17.36
C ASN A 712 50.03 7.42 17.99
N ASP A 713 50.50 6.36 18.61
CA ASP A 713 51.93 6.14 18.86
C ASP A 713 52.61 5.61 17.60
N MET A 714 53.87 6.01 17.39
CA MET A 714 54.59 5.80 16.13
C MET A 714 55.98 5.23 16.37
N ALA A 715 56.39 4.29 15.51
CA ALA A 715 57.75 3.77 15.43
C ALA A 715 58.35 4.01 14.04
N LYS A 716 59.60 4.47 13.99
CA LYS A 716 60.42 4.50 12.77
C LYS A 716 61.21 3.20 12.68
N ILE A 717 61.01 2.43 11.62
CA ILE A 717 61.59 1.10 11.47
C ILE A 717 62.36 1.00 10.15
N ASP A 718 63.60 0.55 10.18
CA ASP A 718 64.35 0.16 8.97
C ASP A 718 64.00 -1.29 8.63
N VAL A 719 63.20 -1.49 7.59
CA VAL A 719 62.63 -2.78 7.20
C VAL A 719 63.47 -3.46 6.11
N ALA A 720 63.67 -4.77 6.24
CA ALA A 720 64.64 -5.60 5.52
C ALA A 720 64.39 -5.82 4.01
N GLY A 721 64.41 -4.74 3.23
CA GLY A 721 64.20 -4.74 1.78
C GLY A 721 63.52 -3.47 1.28
N GLU A 722 62.81 -2.79 2.18
CA GLU A 722 62.08 -1.55 1.90
C GLU A 722 62.87 -0.31 2.31
N GLY A 723 63.54 -0.38 3.47
CA GLY A 723 64.30 0.72 4.07
C GLY A 723 63.57 1.36 5.26
N VAL A 724 63.97 2.59 5.59
CA VAL A 724 63.43 3.33 6.74
C VAL A 724 62.05 3.90 6.43
N ASN A 725 61.05 3.34 7.08
CA ASN A 725 59.65 3.76 7.05
C ASN A 725 59.20 4.23 8.46
N GLU A 726 58.00 4.80 8.55
CA GLU A 726 57.39 5.28 9.80
C GLU A 726 55.97 4.69 9.88
N TYR A 727 55.68 3.96 10.95
CA TYR A 727 54.45 3.20 11.16
C TYR A 727 53.76 3.68 12.44
N ALA A 728 52.43 3.70 12.46
CA ALA A 728 51.69 3.70 13.72
C ALA A 728 51.85 2.32 14.38
N VAL A 729 51.80 2.23 15.71
CA VAL A 729 51.88 0.95 16.46
C VAL A 729 50.60 0.73 17.27
N LYS A 730 50.26 -0.55 17.55
CA LYS A 730 49.12 -0.89 18.42
C LYS A 730 49.43 -0.76 19.91
N ASP A 731 50.69 -0.95 20.29
CA ASP A 731 51.23 -0.77 21.64
C ASP A 731 52.64 -0.16 21.52
N GLU A 732 53.00 0.80 22.38
CA GLU A 732 54.34 1.40 22.38
C GLU A 732 55.38 0.52 23.09
N ASP A 733 55.00 -0.26 24.11
CA ASP A 733 55.92 -1.12 24.87
C ASP A 733 56.50 -2.28 24.00
N ASP A 734 55.84 -2.62 22.89
CA ASP A 734 56.23 -3.67 21.92
C ASP A 734 57.23 -3.22 20.84
N PHE A 735 57.50 -1.91 20.72
CA PHE A 735 58.31 -1.33 19.63
C PHE A 735 59.33 -0.29 20.15
N GLN A 736 60.15 -0.65 21.13
CA GLN A 736 61.12 0.29 21.72
C GLN A 736 62.34 0.51 20.81
N VAL A 737 62.98 1.69 20.92
CA VAL A 737 64.18 2.02 20.13
C VAL A 737 65.33 1.08 20.49
N GLY A 738 65.86 0.37 19.48
CA GLY A 738 66.82 -0.72 19.67
C GLY A 738 66.22 -2.12 19.54
N ASP A 739 64.91 -2.28 19.38
CA ASP A 739 64.30 -3.60 19.22
C ASP A 739 64.44 -4.17 17.80
N LEU A 740 64.60 -5.49 17.76
CA LEU A 740 64.49 -6.31 16.56
C LEU A 740 63.05 -6.84 16.48
N VAL A 741 62.27 -6.26 15.58
CA VAL A 741 60.83 -6.49 15.49
C VAL A 741 60.46 -7.27 14.23
N ALA A 742 59.54 -8.22 14.40
CA ALA A 742 58.78 -8.85 13.32
C ALA A 742 57.30 -8.49 13.54
N PHE A 743 56.67 -7.88 12.54
CA PHE A 743 55.33 -7.32 12.68
C PHE A 743 54.49 -7.50 11.41
N LYS A 744 53.17 -7.51 11.59
CA LYS A 744 52.16 -7.38 10.53
C LYS A 744 51.49 -6.02 10.68
N LEU A 745 50.83 -5.55 9.62
CA LEU A 745 49.90 -4.44 9.72
C LEU A 745 48.49 -4.98 10.02
N ASN A 746 47.76 -4.32 10.90
CA ASN A 746 46.32 -4.54 11.04
C ASN A 746 45.54 -3.72 10.01
N THR A 747 44.22 -3.85 10.03
CA THR A 747 43.26 -3.05 9.24
C THR A 747 43.49 -1.54 9.33
N ASP A 748 43.75 -0.99 10.53
CA ASP A 748 44.09 0.43 10.74
C ASP A 748 45.46 0.84 10.16
N ASN A 749 46.21 -0.08 9.54
CA ASN A 749 47.60 0.08 9.12
C ASN A 749 48.57 0.33 10.30
N LYS A 750 48.20 -0.09 11.53
CA LYS A 750 49.07 -0.08 12.71
C LYS A 750 49.89 -1.38 12.75
N ALA A 751 51.16 -1.27 13.13
CA ALA A 751 52.05 -2.40 13.34
C ALA A 751 51.68 -3.16 14.63
N VAL A 752 51.61 -4.48 14.51
CA VAL A 752 51.33 -5.45 15.60
C VAL A 752 52.37 -6.57 15.52
N LEU A 753 52.92 -7.01 16.65
CA LEU A 753 53.94 -8.07 16.66
C LEU A 753 53.40 -9.39 16.07
N ALA A 754 54.20 -9.99 15.18
CA ALA A 754 53.87 -11.25 14.52
C ALA A 754 54.22 -12.44 15.44
N SER A 755 53.21 -13.22 15.83
CA SER A 755 53.33 -14.32 16.80
C SER A 755 54.18 -15.53 16.35
N GLU A 756 54.67 -15.53 15.12
CA GLU A 756 55.47 -16.62 14.54
C GLU A 756 57.01 -16.40 14.63
N ALA A 757 57.48 -15.23 15.07
CA ALA A 757 58.89 -14.89 15.15
C ALA A 757 59.54 -15.20 16.52
N ASP A 758 60.46 -16.17 16.56
CA ASP A 758 61.18 -16.59 17.77
C ASP A 758 62.44 -15.74 18.00
N ASN A 759 62.30 -14.63 18.76
CA ASN A 759 63.39 -13.69 19.03
C ASN A 759 64.49 -14.33 19.92
N GLN A 760 65.73 -14.41 19.44
CA GLN A 760 66.84 -15.06 20.16
C GLN A 760 67.95 -14.07 20.54
N ASP A 761 68.01 -13.70 21.81
CA ASP A 761 69.21 -13.13 22.42
C ASP A 761 70.36 -14.14 22.39
N VAL A 762 71.51 -13.71 21.86
CA VAL A 762 72.77 -14.47 21.88
C VAL A 762 73.81 -13.67 22.66
N ASP A 763 74.03 -14.05 23.92
CA ASP A 763 75.07 -13.46 24.79
C ASP A 763 76.49 -13.76 24.25
N GLU A 764 77.34 -12.72 24.24
CA GLU A 764 78.80 -12.76 24.36
C GLU A 764 79.59 -13.86 23.58
N ASP A 765 79.80 -13.71 22.26
CA ASP A 765 81.09 -14.04 21.59
C ASP A 765 81.07 -13.69 20.06
N GLY A 766 82.14 -13.08 19.55
CA GLY A 766 82.14 -12.42 18.23
C GLY A 766 82.04 -13.33 16.98
N ILE A 767 81.25 -12.87 16.00
CA ILE A 767 80.89 -13.57 14.75
C ILE A 767 81.92 -13.38 13.62
N LYS A 768 82.00 -14.34 12.68
CA LYS A 768 82.69 -14.11 11.39
C LYS A 768 81.72 -14.00 10.21
N TYR A 769 81.74 -12.85 9.54
CA TYR A 769 81.14 -12.68 8.22
C TYR A 769 82.06 -13.22 7.10
N ASN A 770 81.52 -14.08 6.22
CA ASN A 770 82.27 -14.67 5.11
C ASN A 770 81.38 -14.84 3.87
N ASP A 771 81.54 -13.93 2.89
CA ASP A 771 80.90 -13.97 1.55
C ASP A 771 79.37 -14.18 1.56
N GLY A 772 78.67 -13.58 2.54
CA GLY A 772 77.21 -13.65 2.69
C GLY A 772 76.71 -14.63 3.78
N TRP A 773 77.61 -15.30 4.48
CA TRP A 773 77.29 -16.16 5.62
C TRP A 773 77.87 -15.61 6.91
N VAL A 774 77.17 -15.89 8.00
CA VAL A 774 77.50 -15.59 9.40
C VAL A 774 77.86 -16.93 10.06
N GLU A 775 79.14 -17.10 10.40
CA GLU A 775 79.65 -18.23 11.19
C GLU A 775 79.54 -17.85 12.68
N ASP A 776 78.52 -18.39 13.35
CA ASP A 776 78.41 -18.46 14.81
C ASP A 776 79.55 -19.35 15.35
N LEU A 777 80.18 -18.96 16.46
CA LEU A 777 81.33 -19.69 17.02
C LEU A 777 80.98 -20.62 18.18
N ASN A 778 79.73 -20.55 18.67
CA ASN A 778 79.21 -21.30 19.80
C ASN A 778 78.22 -22.40 19.38
N ASP A 779 77.39 -22.21 18.35
CA ASP A 779 76.71 -23.30 17.65
C ASP A 779 77.12 -23.42 16.17
N SER A 780 77.10 -24.65 15.66
CA SER A 780 77.75 -25.07 14.42
C SER A 780 76.91 -24.90 13.15
N GLU A 781 76.03 -23.89 13.13
CA GLU A 781 75.16 -23.56 12.00
C GLU A 781 75.58 -22.25 11.32
N ASP A 782 76.21 -22.34 10.15
CA ASP A 782 76.41 -21.18 9.28
C ASP A 782 75.03 -20.63 8.88
N ARG A 783 74.67 -19.41 9.30
CA ARG A 783 73.40 -18.75 8.93
C ARG A 783 73.61 -17.78 7.78
N LYS A 784 72.67 -17.71 6.84
CA LYS A 784 72.75 -16.80 5.69
C LYS A 784 72.30 -15.41 6.13
N LEU A 785 73.13 -14.40 5.90
CA LEU A 785 72.76 -12.99 6.06
C LEU A 785 72.25 -12.48 4.71
N ASP A 786 71.04 -11.92 4.65
CA ASP A 786 70.51 -11.48 3.36
C ASP A 786 71.27 -10.28 2.77
N THR A 787 71.09 -10.12 1.46
CA THR A 787 71.47 -8.97 0.66
C THR A 787 70.67 -7.70 0.99
N SER A 788 69.43 -7.83 1.48
CA SER A 788 68.59 -6.73 1.97
C SER A 788 68.75 -6.41 3.45
N ALA A 789 69.48 -7.26 4.21
CA ALA A 789 69.45 -7.24 5.67
C ALA A 789 69.87 -5.88 6.26
N VAL A 790 69.10 -5.45 7.25
CA VAL A 790 69.30 -4.20 7.99
C VAL A 790 70.16 -4.48 9.22
N ILE A 791 71.18 -3.65 9.45
CA ILE A 791 72.20 -3.88 10.47
C ILE A 791 72.61 -2.54 11.06
N TYR A 792 72.58 -2.40 12.38
CA TYR A 792 72.96 -1.17 13.08
C TYR A 792 74.01 -1.39 14.15
N GLU A 793 74.74 -0.31 14.44
CA GLU A 793 75.74 -0.18 15.49
C GLU A 793 75.09 0.45 16.72
N ASP A 794 75.18 -0.25 17.86
CA ASP A 794 74.74 0.19 19.19
C ASP A 794 75.97 0.63 19.99
N ASP A 795 75.98 1.88 20.46
CA ASP A 795 76.97 2.42 21.40
C ASP A 795 76.23 3.17 22.53
N THR A 796 76.81 3.10 23.71
CA THR A 796 76.23 3.00 25.07
C THR A 796 75.05 3.90 25.51
N ASP A 797 74.56 4.84 24.72
CA ASP A 797 73.32 5.61 24.97
C ASP A 797 72.49 5.93 23.68
N GLU A 798 72.99 5.75 22.44
CA GLU A 798 72.26 6.09 21.18
C GLU A 798 72.60 5.17 19.97
N LEU A 799 71.59 4.90 19.13
CA LEU A 799 71.63 3.96 17.99
C LEU A 799 72.28 4.58 16.72
N GLU A 800 73.59 4.92 16.77
CA GLU A 800 74.22 5.85 15.81
C GLU A 800 74.18 5.45 14.31
N ASN A 801 74.64 4.24 13.93
CA ASN A 801 75.16 4.00 12.57
C ASN A 801 74.66 2.71 11.89
N LYS A 802 74.13 2.83 10.65
CA LYS A 802 73.79 1.67 9.81
C LYS A 802 75.06 0.98 9.27
N VAL A 803 75.30 -0.26 9.69
CA VAL A 803 76.49 -1.06 9.37
C VAL A 803 76.35 -1.73 8.01
N ALA A 804 77.33 -1.52 7.13
CA ALA A 804 77.41 -2.29 5.89
C ALA A 804 77.83 -3.74 6.18
N ARG A 805 77.01 -4.73 5.78
CA ARG A 805 77.24 -6.19 5.97
C ARG A 805 78.69 -6.70 5.82
N SER A 806 79.51 -6.08 4.96
CA SER A 806 80.92 -6.40 4.78
C SER A 806 81.87 -5.76 5.82
N LYS A 807 81.33 -5.32 6.96
CA LYS A 807 82.03 -4.85 8.16
C LYS A 807 81.64 -5.62 9.43
N VAL A 808 80.65 -6.52 9.36
CA VAL A 808 80.12 -7.22 10.55
C VAL A 808 81.22 -7.97 11.32
N ASP A 809 82.27 -8.42 10.61
CA ASP A 809 83.47 -9.05 11.16
C ASP A 809 84.44 -8.12 11.93
N ASN A 810 84.02 -6.91 12.31
CA ASN A 810 84.80 -5.95 13.09
C ASN A 810 84.18 -5.66 14.47
N TYR A 811 82.98 -6.17 14.76
CA TYR A 811 82.23 -5.97 16.01
C TYR A 811 82.26 -7.25 16.86
N GLU A 812 82.10 -7.14 18.18
CA GLU A 812 82.26 -8.26 19.11
C GLU A 812 80.93 -8.81 19.65
N VAL A 813 79.84 -8.03 19.61
CA VAL A 813 78.45 -8.48 19.88
C VAL A 813 77.61 -8.45 18.60
N PHE A 814 76.65 -9.37 18.46
CA PHE A 814 75.74 -9.46 17.31
C PHE A 814 74.38 -10.08 17.70
N LYS A 815 73.35 -9.27 17.95
CA LYS A 815 71.95 -9.71 18.07
C LYS A 815 71.29 -9.79 16.69
N TYR A 816 70.37 -10.73 16.46
CA TYR A 816 69.77 -10.88 15.13
C TYR A 816 68.40 -11.58 15.09
N LEU A 817 67.65 -11.23 14.05
CA LEU A 817 66.31 -11.73 13.73
C LEU A 817 66.35 -12.46 12.37
N TYR A 818 65.67 -13.60 12.28
CA TYR A 818 65.57 -14.42 11.07
C TYR A 818 64.12 -14.67 10.66
N ASN A 819 63.91 -14.87 9.35
CA ASN A 819 62.60 -15.22 8.80
C ASN A 819 62.34 -16.74 8.79
N ASP A 820 61.17 -17.16 8.31
CA ASP A 820 60.73 -18.58 8.32
C ASP A 820 61.61 -19.53 7.47
N GLU A 821 62.43 -18.98 6.56
CA GLU A 821 63.45 -19.76 5.82
C GLU A 821 64.76 -19.96 6.61
N GLY A 822 64.89 -19.38 7.81
CA GLY A 822 66.11 -19.40 8.63
C GLY A 822 67.20 -18.44 8.14
N ILE A 823 66.81 -17.34 7.49
CA ILE A 823 67.72 -16.35 6.90
C ILE A 823 67.71 -15.10 7.77
N ILE A 824 68.89 -14.59 8.14
CA ILE A 824 69.03 -13.38 8.95
C ILE A 824 68.66 -12.16 8.11
N VAL A 825 67.71 -11.36 8.62
CA VAL A 825 67.09 -10.21 7.94
C VAL A 825 67.28 -8.89 8.70
N ALA A 826 67.38 -8.91 10.03
CA ALA A 826 67.71 -7.73 10.83
C ALA A 826 68.76 -8.08 11.92
N ALA A 827 69.62 -7.13 12.30
CA ALA A 827 70.65 -7.33 13.33
C ALA A 827 71.14 -6.02 13.98
N ILE A 828 71.69 -6.13 15.20
CA ILE A 828 72.36 -5.06 15.95
C ILE A 828 73.74 -5.55 16.41
N VAL A 829 74.75 -4.68 16.36
CA VAL A 829 76.16 -5.01 16.62
C VAL A 829 76.83 -3.94 17.47
N SER A 830 77.89 -4.27 18.22
CA SER A 830 78.66 -3.27 18.99
C SER A 830 80.14 -3.63 19.16
N GLU A 831 80.99 -2.61 19.38
CA GLU A 831 82.37 -2.76 19.89
C GLU A 831 82.35 -2.76 21.44
N GLU A 832 83.28 -3.45 22.11
CA GLU A 832 83.29 -3.58 23.58
C GLU A 832 83.53 -2.21 24.27
N SER A 833 82.51 -1.71 24.99
CA SER A 833 82.49 -0.37 25.58
C SER A 833 82.92 -0.32 27.06
N ASP A 834 84.08 0.30 27.33
CA ASP A 834 84.55 0.68 28.69
C ASP A 834 83.76 1.92 29.21
N GLU A 835 83.40 1.95 30.51
CA GLU A 835 82.56 3.00 31.13
C GLU A 835 83.11 4.46 31.04
N ASP A 836 82.20 5.44 30.91
CA ASP A 836 82.25 6.83 31.44
C ASP A 836 83.08 7.92 30.66
N THR A 837 82.42 8.91 30.01
CA THR A 837 82.66 10.38 30.24
C THR A 837 81.75 11.37 29.47
N GLN A 838 81.58 12.59 30.02
CA GLN A 838 80.68 13.67 29.54
C GLN A 838 81.40 14.89 28.91
N ASP A 839 80.69 15.65 28.07
CA ASP A 839 80.94 17.08 27.76
C ASP A 839 79.62 17.72 27.21
N ASN A 840 79.26 19.00 27.33
CA ASN A 840 79.81 20.13 28.11
C ASN A 840 78.66 21.15 28.39
N LYS A 841 78.31 21.46 29.65
CA LYS A 841 77.12 22.29 30.00
C LYS A 841 77.47 23.68 30.55
N THR A 842 76.68 24.69 30.18
CA THR A 842 76.75 26.06 30.72
C THR A 842 75.70 26.26 31.81
N GLU A 843 76.12 26.60 33.03
CA GLU A 843 75.21 26.73 34.18
C GLU A 843 75.20 28.15 34.78
N THR A 844 74.01 28.75 34.92
CA THR A 844 73.80 30.03 35.60
C THR A 844 73.19 29.84 36.98
N GLY A 845 73.83 30.34 38.04
CA GLY A 845 73.32 30.16 39.40
C GLY A 845 74.20 30.77 40.50
N VAL A 846 73.85 30.54 41.78
CA VAL A 846 74.63 31.06 42.91
C VAL A 846 75.84 30.17 43.19
N VAL A 847 77.02 30.62 42.78
CA VAL A 847 78.31 30.00 43.13
C VAL A 847 78.47 29.92 44.64
N SER A 848 78.26 28.73 45.22
CA SER A 848 78.17 28.49 46.65
C SER A 848 79.49 28.09 47.30
N TYR A 849 80.41 27.51 46.52
CA TYR A 849 81.72 27.02 46.96
C TYR A 849 82.72 26.98 45.79
N ILE A 850 84.01 27.11 46.08
CA ILE A 850 85.12 26.80 45.17
C ILE A 850 86.21 26.06 45.97
N ASN A 851 86.81 25.03 45.36
CA ASN A 851 87.71 24.14 46.07
C ASN A 851 89.12 24.73 46.28
N THR A 852 89.93 24.10 47.15
CA THR A 852 91.25 24.64 47.50
C THR A 852 92.28 24.63 46.36
N SER A 853 92.15 23.74 45.36
CA SER A 853 92.97 23.83 44.14
C SER A 853 92.53 25.00 43.25
N GLY A 854 91.25 25.37 43.27
CA GLY A 854 90.63 26.35 42.36
C GLY A 854 90.02 25.70 41.13
N THR A 855 90.05 24.37 41.03
CA THR A 855 89.70 23.61 39.83
C THR A 855 88.31 22.98 39.88
N LYS A 856 87.52 23.23 40.93
CA LYS A 856 86.10 22.85 41.01
C LYS A 856 85.27 23.93 41.72
N ILE A 857 84.10 24.20 41.18
CA ILE A 857 83.13 25.24 41.59
C ILE A 857 81.78 24.57 41.88
N ALA A 858 80.98 25.11 42.79
CA ALA A 858 79.63 24.61 43.06
C ALA A 858 78.58 25.67 42.73
N VAL A 859 77.70 25.39 41.78
CA VAL A 859 76.59 26.27 41.36
C VAL A 859 75.30 25.62 41.87
N ASP A 860 74.58 26.30 42.76
CA ASP A 860 73.30 25.89 43.39
C ASP A 860 73.20 24.47 43.99
N GLY A 861 74.33 23.78 44.13
CA GLY A 861 74.47 22.45 44.74
C GLY A 861 75.28 21.49 43.88
N THR A 862 75.20 21.65 42.56
CA THR A 862 75.93 20.87 41.56
C THR A 862 77.39 21.34 41.46
N VAL A 863 78.34 20.41 41.31
CA VAL A 863 79.78 20.70 41.42
C VAL A 863 80.53 20.46 40.10
N TYR A 864 80.82 21.54 39.39
CA TYR A 864 81.51 21.56 38.10
C TYR A 864 83.04 21.60 38.27
N THR A 865 83.76 21.30 37.19
CA THR A 865 85.24 21.37 37.11
C THR A 865 85.63 22.57 36.24
N LEU A 866 86.69 23.30 36.61
CA LEU A 866 87.15 24.51 35.93
C LEU A 866 88.49 24.29 35.22
N ASP A 867 88.57 24.66 33.95
CA ASP A 867 89.78 24.55 33.11
C ASP A 867 90.49 25.91 32.91
N GLU A 868 91.33 26.03 31.87
CA GLU A 868 92.08 27.26 31.56
C GLU A 868 91.28 28.27 30.72
N ASP A 869 90.24 27.84 30.00
CA ASP A 869 89.45 28.64 29.05
C ASP A 869 88.07 29.05 29.61
N THR A 870 87.61 28.44 30.72
CA THR A 870 86.33 28.73 31.39
C THR A 870 86.20 30.23 31.71
N THR A 871 85.11 30.88 31.30
CA THR A 871 84.89 32.32 31.51
C THR A 871 83.82 32.60 32.57
N LEU A 872 83.83 33.78 33.19
CA LEU A 872 82.77 34.19 34.11
C LEU A 872 82.53 35.71 34.16
N TYR A 873 81.25 36.06 34.23
CA TYR A 873 80.67 37.40 34.17
C TYR A 873 79.86 37.69 35.46
N ASP A 874 79.62 38.96 35.77
CA ASP A 874 78.76 39.40 36.88
C ASP A 874 77.29 39.62 36.45
N ALA A 875 76.44 40.02 37.41
CA ALA A 875 75.03 40.37 37.23
C ALA A 875 74.76 41.58 36.30
N GLU A 876 75.82 42.20 35.79
CA GLU A 876 75.80 43.37 34.93
C GLU A 876 76.50 43.05 33.59
N GLY A 877 76.78 41.76 33.32
CA GLY A 877 77.43 41.25 32.10
C GLY A 877 78.92 41.54 31.98
N ASN A 878 79.56 42.12 33.00
CA ASN A 878 80.99 42.42 32.96
C ASN A 878 81.79 41.15 33.24
N LEU A 879 82.78 40.88 32.38
CA LEU A 879 83.74 39.80 32.60
C LEU A 879 84.53 40.05 33.91
N ILE A 880 84.32 39.19 34.92
CA ILE A 880 85.07 39.25 36.18
C ILE A 880 86.33 38.39 36.15
N ALA A 881 86.33 37.29 35.39
CA ALA A 881 87.45 36.35 35.33
C ALA A 881 87.47 35.45 34.08
N ILE A 882 88.67 34.97 33.71
CA ILE A 882 88.87 33.88 32.74
C ILE A 882 89.88 32.87 33.32
N GLY A 883 89.57 31.58 33.14
CA GLY A 883 90.33 30.45 33.65
C GLY A 883 90.14 30.24 35.15
N ASN A 884 90.35 28.99 35.57
CA ASN A 884 90.23 28.53 36.96
C ASN A 884 91.02 29.36 38.00
N THR A 885 92.06 30.07 37.57
CA THR A 885 92.93 30.86 38.45
C THR A 885 92.34 32.24 38.77
N ASP A 886 91.89 33.01 37.78
CA ASP A 886 91.26 34.31 38.06
C ASP A 886 89.84 34.13 38.62
N ILE A 887 89.14 33.04 38.24
CA ILE A 887 87.82 32.68 38.81
C ILE A 887 87.92 32.47 40.33
N LYS A 888 88.98 31.81 40.79
CA LYS A 888 89.26 31.55 42.21
C LYS A 888 89.51 32.83 43.03
N ASP A 889 90.10 33.84 42.43
CA ASP A 889 90.46 35.09 43.10
C ASP A 889 89.34 36.15 43.02
N ASN A 890 88.38 36.03 42.08
CA ASN A 890 87.26 36.97 41.91
C ASN A 890 85.92 36.49 42.48
N ILE A 891 85.54 35.20 42.37
CA ILE A 891 84.17 34.79 42.76
C ILE A 891 84.03 34.61 44.26
N VAL A 892 83.14 35.41 44.84
CA VAL A 892 82.59 35.21 46.18
C VAL A 892 81.07 35.48 46.19
N LYS A 893 80.31 34.68 45.40
CA LYS A 893 78.83 34.59 45.23
C LYS A 893 78.08 35.58 44.26
N ASN A 894 77.13 35.01 43.46
CA ASN A 894 75.95 35.58 42.73
C ASN A 894 76.03 36.17 41.25
N GLN A 895 75.21 35.64 40.29
CA GLN A 895 74.45 36.28 39.12
C GLN A 895 75.19 36.83 37.82
N THR A 896 74.66 37.13 36.58
CA THR A 896 73.44 36.84 35.70
C THR A 896 73.37 37.68 34.32
N GLU A 897 72.79 37.15 33.19
CA GLU A 897 72.23 37.79 31.90
C GLU A 897 73.11 38.58 30.83
N VAL A 898 72.72 39.01 29.57
CA VAL A 898 71.88 38.59 28.36
C VAL A 898 72.04 39.60 27.14
N ASN A 899 71.73 39.32 25.82
CA ASN A 899 71.30 40.28 24.70
C ASN A 899 71.12 39.71 23.22
N ILE A 900 70.70 40.54 22.19
CA ILE A 900 69.94 40.18 20.91
C ILE A 900 70.36 40.96 19.57
N LEU A 901 70.00 40.51 18.31
CA LEU A 901 69.44 41.28 17.12
C LEU A 901 69.75 40.80 15.63
N GLU A 902 68.73 40.69 14.71
CA GLU A 902 68.58 41.36 13.35
C GLU A 902 67.26 40.94 12.58
N VAL A 903 66.90 41.51 11.40
CA VAL A 903 65.56 41.40 10.72
C VAL A 903 65.58 41.56 9.17
N GLU A 904 64.74 40.82 8.42
CA GLU A 904 64.32 41.12 7.02
C GLU A 904 62.79 40.87 6.79
N ASP A 905 62.26 41.09 5.58
CA ASP A 905 60.85 40.95 5.13
C ASP A 905 59.72 41.66 5.93
N GLY A 906 60.06 42.57 6.84
CA GLY A 906 59.19 43.70 7.21
C GLY A 906 58.38 43.55 8.50
N VAL A 907 58.63 42.53 9.32
CA VAL A 907 58.17 42.46 10.72
C VAL A 907 59.39 42.37 11.65
N VAL A 908 59.42 43.21 12.68
CA VAL A 908 60.50 43.24 13.70
C VAL A 908 60.00 42.54 14.96
N VAL A 909 60.86 41.74 15.59
CA VAL A 909 60.57 41.07 16.88
C VAL A 909 61.67 41.37 17.91
N GLU A 910 61.66 42.59 18.43
CA GLU A 910 62.16 42.90 19.78
C GLU A 910 61.12 42.39 20.81
N LEU A 911 61.41 42.10 22.09
CA LEU A 911 62.61 42.12 22.92
C LEU A 911 62.32 41.21 24.13
N SER A 912 63.32 40.64 24.82
CA SER A 912 63.16 40.16 26.20
C SER A 912 63.77 41.15 27.18
N LEU A 913 63.15 41.28 28.36
CA LEU A 913 63.63 42.10 29.48
C LEU A 913 63.47 41.32 30.78
N VAL A 914 64.61 41.06 31.43
CA VAL A 914 64.86 40.86 32.88
C VAL A 914 63.60 40.90 33.77
N GLU A 915 63.31 39.81 34.50
CA GLU A 915 62.28 39.83 35.56
C GLU A 915 62.73 40.63 36.80
N GLU A 916 61.78 41.23 37.52
CA GLU A 916 62.01 42.31 38.50
C GLU A 916 62.09 41.82 39.97
N GLU A 917 63.28 41.91 40.59
CA GLU A 917 63.50 42.63 41.89
C GLU A 917 64.98 42.94 42.20
#